data_AF-A0A1E9A385-F1
#
_entry.id   AF-A0A1E9A385-F1
#
_cell.length_a   1.000
_cell.length_b   1.000
_cell.length_c   1.000
_cell.angle_alpha   90.00
_cell.angle_beta   90.00
_cell.angle_gamma   90.00
#
_symmetry.space_group_name_H-M   'P 1'
#
loop_
_entity.id
_entity.type
_entity.pdbx_description
1 polymer ?
#
loop_
_entity_poly.entity_id
_entity_poly.type
_entity_poly.pdbx_seq_one_letter_code
_entity_poly.pdbx_strand_id
1 'polypeptide(L)'
;MFPSIYYLPEAMQQPQRCYDGMMIVTAIKGSLNIQVEGETLNNLAIHVVNEGELFKVNSSGIIIFYIPSHYWSIREQSIFDAHYTIESQHQEGLITDLNTLFNHLRDQAKALDIDALVGQIMKRLTLIETPTYQHSNDLITRILNYVKENLHHKITLDELGQQFYVSPSYVSNLFKRHLAIKFNEYVSSLRVAKTIEDLVVEHYSVEQIANRWGYSSATKYITHFKTYMHTTPKKYTMKESTAHQFKIPHAIEDLRIINNLKFRRAKQTHQQSIVIDDDCIDDDHLSYFNLINIGGFDDLDGILDEQIYTYKNYTAHRLSAFVYISQTAPNAQRMIQGIKRLLKGKVPFALHIESVEEYRIVEETIRDFRILELETTSGDSLKSLKVLLLLDWKLKYLDSIEQFNSEIFGIQILTAIDLTDVYLFGHQQQLKQLSCLKTDYYTLDLKRLNKKQIITETESLAFLNHLKQFLSSIELPKSIIFLNQEAIKHEKVNAIANYIQKVVALRQHLAGVSVYFSYRQENQSDLAIFNDYETKTVYTFMSYMLANFRETASYYGDHYILTKKNYAYNILLYNPSPVSTSASSYDETLYALHMSDAAQQQSYIVSTETITDVEKGCLNSIISDNISSGQQLPTHLKYKLNKYNRPKLTVDSHDFQHEPYMVKAKANAVTLVTIYL
;
A
#
# COMPACT_ATOMS: atom_id res chain seq x y z
N MET A 1 27.02 11.16 -24.92
CA MET A 1 26.21 9.94 -24.73
C MET A 1 25.51 10.14 -23.42
N PHE A 2 24.17 10.18 -23.44
CA PHE A 2 23.37 10.60 -22.31
C PHE A 2 22.32 9.52 -22.00
N PRO A 3 21.95 9.34 -20.72
CA PRO A 3 22.67 9.71 -19.49
C PRO A 3 23.99 8.96 -19.29
N SER A 4 24.88 9.52 -18.47
CA SER A 4 26.11 8.82 -18.06
C SER A 4 25.76 7.78 -17.00
N ILE A 5 26.18 6.54 -17.27
CA ILE A 5 25.97 5.41 -16.38
C ILE A 5 27.32 4.93 -15.89
N TYR A 6 27.49 4.93 -14.58
CA TYR A 6 28.70 4.46 -13.93
C TYR A 6 28.43 3.15 -13.21
N TYR A 7 29.31 2.18 -13.40
CA TYR A 7 29.35 0.96 -12.61
C TYR A 7 30.48 1.04 -11.58
N LEU A 8 30.14 0.93 -10.31
CA LEU A 8 31.06 0.94 -9.19
C LEU A 8 31.21 -0.50 -8.66
N PRO A 9 32.30 -1.22 -9.02
CA PRO A 9 32.48 -2.61 -8.63
C PRO A 9 32.80 -2.78 -7.15
N GLU A 10 33.47 -1.81 -6.51
CA GLU A 10 33.90 -1.85 -5.12
C GLU A 10 33.43 -0.60 -4.36
N ALA A 11 33.33 -0.69 -3.04
CA ALA A 11 32.95 0.45 -2.21
C ALA A 11 33.92 1.64 -2.37
N MET A 12 33.38 2.86 -2.26
CA MET A 12 34.19 4.08 -2.32
C MET A 12 35.12 4.16 -1.11
N GLN A 13 36.40 4.50 -1.37
CA GLN A 13 37.39 4.66 -0.30
C GLN A 13 37.20 5.98 0.46
N GLN A 14 36.84 7.04 -0.25
CA GLN A 14 36.66 8.39 0.29
C GLN A 14 35.33 8.98 -0.19
N PRO A 15 34.69 9.85 0.61
CA PRO A 15 33.50 10.57 0.18
C PRO A 15 33.83 11.49 -1.02
N GLN A 16 32.85 11.71 -1.88
CA GLN A 16 32.89 12.62 -3.02
C GLN A 16 31.70 13.56 -2.96
N ARG A 17 31.81 14.75 -3.56
CA ARG A 17 30.68 15.68 -3.66
C ARG A 17 30.07 15.59 -5.04
N CYS A 18 28.74 15.48 -5.13
CA CYS A 18 28.01 15.57 -6.38
C CYS A 18 28.13 16.99 -6.94
N TYR A 19 28.55 17.13 -8.21
CA TYR A 19 28.75 18.43 -8.86
C TYR A 19 27.97 18.46 -10.16
N ASP A 20 27.31 19.59 -10.44
CA ASP A 20 26.65 19.90 -11.73
C ASP A 20 25.59 18.90 -12.20
N GLY A 21 24.89 18.27 -11.26
CA GLY A 21 23.88 17.28 -11.60
C GLY A 21 23.33 16.57 -10.38
N MET A 22 22.56 15.52 -10.66
CA MET A 22 21.96 14.65 -9.66
C MET A 22 22.27 13.20 -10.00
N MET A 23 22.46 12.37 -8.98
CA MET A 23 22.74 10.95 -9.15
C MET A 23 21.60 10.12 -8.62
N ILE A 24 21.20 9.12 -9.40
CA ILE A 24 20.32 8.06 -8.93
C ILE A 24 21.16 6.81 -8.76
N VAL A 25 21.30 6.36 -7.51
CA VAL A 25 22.24 5.34 -7.07
C VAL A 25 21.48 4.09 -6.67
N THR A 26 21.93 2.93 -7.14
CA THR A 26 21.24 1.67 -6.85
C THR A 26 22.14 0.45 -6.98
N ALA A 27 21.88 -0.60 -6.20
CA ALA A 27 22.63 -1.85 -6.27
C ALA A 27 22.16 -2.75 -7.42
N ILE A 28 23.10 -3.41 -8.10
CA ILE A 28 22.76 -4.40 -9.15
C ILE A 28 22.12 -5.63 -8.55
N LYS A 29 22.67 -6.05 -7.41
CA LYS A 29 22.24 -7.17 -6.58
C LYS A 29 22.53 -6.78 -5.14
N GLY A 30 21.64 -7.14 -4.22
CA GLY A 30 21.78 -6.70 -2.84
C GLY A 30 21.02 -5.41 -2.58
N SER A 31 21.34 -4.82 -1.46
CA SER A 31 20.85 -3.52 -1.04
C SER A 31 21.97 -2.48 -1.14
N LEU A 32 21.59 -1.22 -1.23
CA LEU A 32 22.48 -0.08 -1.24
C LEU A 32 22.69 0.41 0.20
N ASN A 33 23.94 0.38 0.64
CA ASN A 33 24.42 1.12 1.81
C ASN A 33 25.23 2.32 1.33
N ILE A 34 24.78 3.51 1.69
CA ILE A 34 25.37 4.79 1.27
C ILE A 34 25.40 5.74 2.46
N GLN A 35 26.45 6.55 2.54
CA GLN A 35 26.52 7.67 3.47
C GLN A 35 26.28 8.97 2.70
N VAL A 36 25.34 9.81 3.14
CA VAL A 36 25.05 11.13 2.52
C VAL A 36 25.07 12.21 3.59
N GLU A 37 25.83 13.28 3.33
CA GLU A 37 26.17 14.36 4.27
C GLU A 37 26.61 13.84 5.65
N GLY A 38 27.17 12.63 5.73
CA GLY A 38 27.64 12.01 6.98
C GLY A 38 26.65 11.05 7.65
N GLU A 39 25.38 11.05 7.24
CA GLU A 39 24.36 10.10 7.69
C GLU A 39 24.48 8.77 6.95
N THR A 40 24.43 7.65 7.66
CA THR A 40 24.53 6.32 7.04
C THR A 40 23.14 5.76 6.80
N LEU A 41 22.82 5.54 5.53
CA LEU A 41 21.58 4.93 5.08
C LEU A 41 21.87 3.50 4.63
N ASN A 42 21.19 2.54 5.24
CA ASN A 42 21.42 1.12 5.00
C ASN A 42 20.21 0.48 4.33
N ASN A 43 20.49 -0.62 3.65
CA ASN A 43 19.51 -1.49 3.02
C ASN A 43 18.60 -0.82 1.97
N LEU A 44 19.01 0.30 1.38
CA LEU A 44 18.18 1.01 0.40
C LEU A 44 18.02 0.20 -0.90
N ALA A 45 16.87 0.33 -1.55
CA ALA A 45 16.70 -0.18 -2.91
C ALA A 45 17.36 0.76 -3.93
N ILE A 46 17.14 2.05 -3.76
CA ILE A 46 17.55 3.14 -4.65
C ILE A 46 17.64 4.42 -3.81
N HIS A 47 18.53 5.34 -4.19
CA HIS A 47 18.69 6.61 -3.50
C HIS A 47 19.04 7.73 -4.49
N VAL A 48 18.70 8.96 -4.14
CA VAL A 48 19.10 10.17 -4.89
C VAL A 48 20.21 10.87 -4.12
N VAL A 49 21.27 11.24 -4.81
CA VAL A 49 22.26 12.20 -4.31
C VAL A 49 22.08 13.50 -5.07
N ASN A 50 21.72 14.56 -4.36
CA ASN A 50 21.42 15.87 -4.93
C ASN A 50 22.68 16.64 -5.31
N GLU A 51 22.48 17.74 -6.04
CA GLU A 51 23.54 18.69 -6.34
C GLU A 51 24.22 19.15 -5.05
N GLY A 52 25.54 19.17 -5.06
CA GLY A 52 26.31 19.68 -3.95
C GLY A 52 26.36 18.78 -2.73
N GLU A 53 25.70 17.61 -2.70
CA GLU A 53 25.77 16.69 -1.56
C GLU A 53 27.05 15.86 -1.52
N LEU A 54 27.59 15.67 -0.31
CA LEU A 54 28.70 14.76 -0.03
C LEU A 54 28.17 13.34 0.15
N PHE A 55 28.65 12.40 -0.65
CA PHE A 55 28.24 11.00 -0.58
C PHE A 55 29.41 10.03 -0.57
N LYS A 56 29.21 8.86 0.04
CA LYS A 56 30.13 7.73 0.01
C LYS A 56 29.34 6.43 -0.08
N VAL A 57 29.47 5.74 -1.20
CA VAL A 57 28.86 4.43 -1.40
C VAL A 57 29.69 3.37 -0.67
N ASN A 58 29.07 2.70 0.31
CA ASN A 58 29.72 1.68 1.14
C ASN A 58 29.51 0.25 0.62
N SER A 59 28.81 0.10 -0.50
CA SER A 59 28.48 -1.20 -1.11
C SER A 59 29.24 -1.41 -2.41
N SER A 60 29.53 -2.66 -2.73
CA SER A 60 30.07 -3.09 -4.03
C SER A 60 28.96 -3.36 -5.02
N GLY A 61 29.24 -3.26 -6.32
CA GLY A 61 28.30 -3.65 -7.36
C GLY A 61 27.15 -2.65 -7.54
N ILE A 62 27.47 -1.36 -7.55
CA ILE A 62 26.50 -0.26 -7.63
C ILE A 62 26.45 0.33 -9.03
N ILE A 63 25.25 0.70 -9.49
CA ILE A 63 25.05 1.51 -10.69
C ILE A 63 24.65 2.92 -10.25
N ILE A 64 25.22 3.91 -10.92
CA ILE A 64 24.94 5.32 -10.71
C ILE A 64 24.51 5.91 -12.06
N PHE A 65 23.28 6.41 -12.11
CA PHE A 65 22.76 7.18 -13.23
C PHE A 65 22.96 8.65 -12.92
N TYR A 66 23.82 9.33 -13.67
CA TYR A 66 24.08 10.74 -13.49
C TYR A 66 23.31 11.56 -14.52
N ILE A 67 22.52 12.51 -14.02
CA ILE A 67 21.71 13.44 -14.83
C ILE A 67 22.30 14.85 -14.64
N PRO A 68 23.02 15.39 -15.63
CA PRO A 68 23.62 16.72 -15.54
C PRO A 68 22.58 17.85 -15.42
N SER A 69 22.96 18.97 -14.81
CA SER A 69 22.11 20.14 -14.52
C SER A 69 21.35 20.69 -15.74
N HIS A 70 21.96 20.70 -16.92
CA HIS A 70 21.33 21.25 -18.12
C HIS A 70 20.06 20.52 -18.58
N TYR A 71 19.88 19.24 -18.21
CA TYR A 71 18.64 18.52 -18.52
C TYR A 71 17.46 18.97 -17.68
N TRP A 72 17.74 19.53 -16.51
CA TRP A 72 16.77 20.12 -15.61
C TRP A 72 16.38 21.52 -16.07
N SER A 73 17.38 22.33 -16.46
CA SER A 73 17.11 23.69 -16.93
C SER A 73 16.27 23.73 -18.21
N ILE A 74 16.46 22.79 -19.15
CA ILE A 74 15.61 22.63 -20.35
C ILE A 74 14.13 22.39 -19.97
N ARG A 75 13.87 21.84 -18.79
CA ARG A 75 12.52 21.52 -18.28
C ARG A 75 12.02 22.52 -17.24
N GLU A 76 12.65 23.70 -17.15
CA GLU A 76 12.30 24.76 -16.20
C GLU A 76 12.35 24.30 -14.72
N GLN A 77 13.22 23.33 -14.42
CA GLN A 77 13.48 22.84 -13.06
C GLN A 77 14.92 23.19 -12.64
N SER A 78 15.10 23.65 -11.39
CA SER A 78 16.43 23.88 -10.81
C SER A 78 16.80 22.75 -9.85
N ILE A 79 18.09 22.40 -9.82
CA ILE A 79 18.68 21.46 -8.85
C ILE A 79 19.59 22.15 -7.83
N PHE A 80 19.99 23.39 -8.07
CA PHE A 80 21.05 24.05 -7.29
C PHE A 80 20.59 24.50 -5.90
N ASP A 81 19.30 24.75 -5.71
CA ASP A 81 18.66 25.04 -4.41
C ASP A 81 17.42 24.16 -4.16
N ALA A 82 17.41 22.97 -4.77
CA ALA A 82 16.33 22.01 -4.64
C ALA A 82 16.83 20.71 -4.00
N HIS A 83 15.94 20.04 -3.27
CA HIS A 83 16.23 18.72 -2.72
C HIS A 83 15.18 17.72 -3.20
N TYR A 84 15.64 16.71 -3.93
CA TYR A 84 14.82 15.65 -4.48
C TYR A 84 14.99 14.36 -3.67
N THR A 85 13.87 13.67 -3.48
CA THR A 85 13.79 12.34 -2.87
C THR A 85 12.98 11.39 -3.73
N ILE A 86 12.91 10.11 -3.33
CA ILE A 86 12.10 9.10 -3.98
C ILE A 86 11.12 8.53 -2.97
N GLU A 87 9.83 8.84 -3.15
CA GLU A 87 8.77 8.21 -2.38
C GLU A 87 8.66 6.71 -2.69
N SER A 88 8.26 5.92 -1.69
CA SER A 88 8.18 4.44 -1.79
C SER A 88 7.33 3.98 -2.99
N GLN A 89 6.24 4.69 -3.29
CA GLN A 89 5.33 4.41 -4.41
C GLN A 89 5.95 4.61 -5.80
N HIS A 90 7.01 5.40 -5.90
CA HIS A 90 7.69 5.70 -7.16
C HIS A 90 8.93 4.84 -7.41
N GLN A 91 9.46 4.17 -6.39
CA GLN A 91 10.71 3.39 -6.48
C GLN A 91 10.66 2.29 -7.55
N GLU A 92 9.59 1.49 -7.60
CA GLU A 92 9.48 0.37 -8.55
C GLU A 92 9.35 0.86 -10.00
N GLY A 93 8.53 1.88 -10.23
CA GLY A 93 8.41 2.52 -11.54
C GLY A 93 9.72 3.16 -11.99
N LEU A 94 10.42 3.84 -11.07
CA LEU A 94 11.71 4.46 -11.34
C LEU A 94 12.77 3.40 -11.70
N ILE A 95 12.85 2.31 -10.94
CA ILE A 95 13.71 1.17 -11.24
C ILE A 95 13.41 0.59 -12.63
N THR A 96 12.13 0.47 -13.00
CA THR A 96 11.70 -0.04 -14.30
C THR A 96 12.13 0.88 -15.44
N ASP A 97 11.99 2.19 -15.24
CA ASP A 97 12.40 3.19 -16.23
C ASP A 97 13.93 3.23 -16.38
N LEU A 98 14.66 3.16 -15.27
CA LEU A 98 16.12 3.07 -15.27
C LEU A 98 16.62 1.78 -15.94
N ASN A 99 15.93 0.66 -15.75
CA ASN A 99 16.21 -0.59 -16.47
C ASN A 99 16.00 -0.45 -17.97
N THR A 100 14.91 0.20 -18.36
CA THR A 100 14.59 0.46 -19.76
C THR A 100 15.67 1.34 -20.39
N LEU A 101 16.05 2.41 -19.71
CA LEU A 101 17.13 3.33 -20.10
C LEU A 101 18.46 2.60 -20.24
N PHE A 102 18.83 1.80 -19.24
CA PHE A 102 20.06 1.02 -19.23
C PHE A 102 20.11 0.03 -20.40
N ASN A 103 19.05 -0.75 -20.61
CA ASN A 103 18.97 -1.71 -21.72
C ASN A 103 19.01 -1.01 -23.09
N HIS A 104 18.37 0.14 -23.23
CA HIS A 104 18.37 0.90 -24.47
C HIS A 104 19.77 1.40 -24.83
N LEU A 105 20.48 2.00 -23.87
CA LEU A 105 21.84 2.48 -24.05
C LEU A 105 22.82 1.32 -24.32
N ARG A 106 22.57 0.14 -23.73
CA ARG A 106 23.32 -1.10 -23.98
C ARG A 106 23.17 -1.58 -25.42
N ASP A 107 21.94 -1.69 -25.91
CA ASP A 107 21.64 -2.37 -27.19
C ASP A 107 21.75 -1.45 -28.42
N GLN A 108 22.03 -0.14 -28.24
CA GLN A 108 22.00 0.88 -29.30
C GLN A 108 20.73 0.82 -30.15
N ALA A 109 19.61 0.45 -29.53
CA ALA A 109 18.33 0.33 -30.22
C ALA A 109 17.93 1.71 -30.77
N LYS A 110 17.43 1.81 -32.00
CA LYS A 110 17.17 3.11 -32.65
C LYS A 110 15.80 3.74 -32.32
N ALA A 111 14.95 3.07 -31.55
CA ALA A 111 13.52 3.34 -31.51
C ALA A 111 12.98 4.00 -30.21
N LEU A 112 13.82 4.25 -29.20
CA LEU A 112 13.36 4.85 -27.93
C LEU A 112 13.71 6.33 -27.88
N ASP A 113 12.75 7.15 -27.46
CA ASP A 113 12.97 8.54 -27.13
C ASP A 113 13.57 8.64 -25.72
N ILE A 114 14.90 8.82 -25.66
CA ILE A 114 15.65 8.94 -24.39
C ILE A 114 15.20 10.17 -23.61
N ASP A 115 14.90 11.28 -24.28
CA ASP A 115 14.51 12.52 -23.61
C ASP A 115 13.12 12.40 -22.96
N ALA A 116 12.21 11.68 -23.60
CA ALA A 116 10.91 11.33 -23.01
C ALA A 116 11.07 10.43 -21.78
N LEU A 117 11.92 9.39 -21.85
CA LEU A 117 12.15 8.48 -20.73
C LEU A 117 12.83 9.18 -19.55
N VAL A 118 13.80 10.06 -19.80
CA VAL A 118 14.39 10.89 -18.74
C VAL A 118 13.34 11.82 -18.15
N GLY A 119 12.46 12.40 -18.97
CA GLY A 119 11.33 13.18 -18.46
C GLY A 119 10.41 12.37 -17.53
N GLN A 120 10.18 11.09 -17.83
CA GLN A 120 9.42 10.19 -16.95
C GLN A 120 10.17 9.88 -15.65
N ILE A 121 11.47 9.60 -15.72
CA ILE A 121 12.34 9.39 -14.55
C ILE A 121 12.28 10.62 -13.62
N MET A 122 12.42 11.82 -14.18
CA MET A 122 12.40 13.06 -13.41
C MET A 122 11.05 13.32 -12.73
N LYS A 123 9.93 12.98 -13.40
CA LYS A 123 8.58 13.11 -12.82
C LYS A 123 8.32 12.18 -11.63
N ARG A 124 9.14 11.14 -11.44
CA ARG A 124 9.05 10.21 -10.29
C ARG A 124 9.85 10.67 -9.08
N LEU A 125 10.54 11.80 -9.19
CA LEU A 125 11.29 12.39 -8.09
C LEU A 125 10.42 13.44 -7.41
N THR A 126 10.39 13.39 -6.09
CA THR A 126 9.60 14.31 -5.27
C THR A 126 10.51 15.43 -4.79
N LEU A 127 10.14 16.68 -5.08
CA LEU A 127 10.79 17.86 -4.51
C LEU A 127 10.33 18.08 -3.06
N ILE A 128 11.27 18.32 -2.15
CA ILE A 128 10.97 18.66 -0.75
C ILE A 128 11.66 19.97 -0.34
N GLU A 129 10.99 20.75 0.51
CA GLU A 129 11.45 22.09 0.91
C GLU A 129 12.55 22.06 1.98
N THR A 130 12.59 21.02 2.83
CA THR A 130 13.56 20.92 3.92
C THR A 130 14.25 19.55 3.93
N PRO A 131 15.56 19.48 3.57
CA PRO A 131 16.31 18.24 3.70
C PRO A 131 16.51 17.90 5.17
N THR A 132 16.06 16.73 5.59
CA THR A 132 16.19 16.23 6.96
C THR A 132 17.38 15.27 7.07
N TYR A 133 18.59 15.84 7.18
CA TYR A 133 19.77 15.06 7.59
C TYR A 133 19.96 15.19 9.09
N GLN A 134 19.49 14.20 9.86
CA GLN A 134 19.61 14.21 11.32
C GLN A 134 20.80 13.35 11.74
N HIS A 135 21.93 14.01 11.99
CA HIS A 135 23.07 13.33 12.60
C HIS A 135 22.75 12.95 14.05
N SER A 136 23.33 11.83 14.51
CA SER A 136 23.28 11.40 15.91
C SER A 136 23.85 12.44 16.89
N ASN A 137 24.56 13.44 16.37
CA ASN A 137 25.08 14.57 17.12
C ASN A 137 24.50 15.89 16.57
N ASP A 138 23.61 16.53 17.33
CA ASP A 138 22.96 17.79 16.97
C ASP A 138 23.97 18.92 16.65
N LEU A 139 25.14 18.91 17.29
CA LEU A 139 26.14 19.95 17.11
C LEU A 139 26.69 19.98 15.68
N ILE A 140 26.99 18.82 15.07
CA ILE A 140 27.50 18.82 13.69
C ILE A 140 26.41 19.28 12.72
N THR A 141 25.15 18.90 12.92
CA THR A 141 24.01 19.38 12.12
C THR A 141 23.94 20.90 12.14
N ARG A 142 23.99 21.51 13.34
CA ARG A 142 23.95 22.97 13.50
C ARG A 142 25.15 23.67 12.86
N ILE A 143 26.35 23.09 12.97
CA ILE A 143 27.56 23.62 12.33
C ILE A 143 27.42 23.56 10.80
N LEU A 144 26.90 22.47 10.23
CA LEU A 144 26.73 22.34 8.78
C LEU A 144 25.71 23.35 8.23
N ASN A 145 24.61 23.58 8.93
CA ASN A 145 23.63 24.61 8.57
C ASN A 145 24.26 26.01 8.59
N TYR A 146 24.99 26.34 9.65
CA TYR A 146 25.73 27.61 9.70
C TYR A 146 26.71 27.75 8.55
N VAL A 147 27.46 26.70 8.21
CA VAL A 147 28.39 26.73 7.08
C VAL A 147 27.66 27.02 5.77
N LYS A 148 26.52 26.36 5.50
CA LYS A 148 25.70 26.55 4.30
C LYS A 148 25.19 28.00 4.19
N GLU A 149 24.68 28.56 5.29
CA GLU A 149 24.14 29.92 5.34
C GLU A 149 25.22 31.01 5.19
N ASN A 150 26.48 30.71 5.55
CA ASN A 150 27.57 31.69 5.60
C ASN A 150 28.66 31.48 4.52
N LEU A 151 28.37 30.71 3.46
CA LEU A 151 29.36 30.39 2.41
C LEU A 151 29.94 31.61 1.68
N HIS A 152 29.21 32.73 1.66
CA HIS A 152 29.62 34.00 1.03
C HIS A 152 30.77 34.71 1.76
N HIS A 153 31.13 34.26 2.96
CA HIS A 153 32.20 34.85 3.76
C HIS A 153 33.29 33.81 4.09
N LYS A 154 34.42 34.27 4.63
CA LYS A 154 35.50 33.38 5.07
C LYS A 154 35.14 32.78 6.42
N ILE A 155 34.80 31.49 6.43
CA ILE A 155 34.51 30.74 7.65
C ILE A 155 35.80 30.12 8.20
N THR A 156 36.05 30.27 9.50
CA THR A 156 37.22 29.67 10.18
C THR A 156 36.81 28.73 11.30
N LEU A 157 37.72 27.82 11.69
CA LEU A 157 37.48 26.94 12.84
C LEU A 157 37.37 27.73 14.16
N ASP A 158 38.11 28.84 14.28
CA ASP A 158 38.06 29.71 15.46
C ASP A 158 36.69 30.37 15.61
N GLU A 159 36.14 30.88 14.50
CA GLU A 159 34.78 31.44 14.44
C GLU A 159 33.73 30.40 14.83
N LEU A 160 33.79 29.20 14.26
CA LEU A 160 32.85 28.13 14.62
C LEU A 160 33.00 27.69 16.08
N GLY A 161 34.23 27.66 16.60
CA GLY A 161 34.49 27.35 18.00
C GLY A 161 33.83 28.37 18.94
N GLN A 162 33.95 29.66 18.63
CA GLN A 162 33.30 30.73 19.39
C GLN A 162 31.77 30.66 19.28
N GLN A 163 31.23 30.53 18.07
CA GLN A 163 29.80 30.54 17.80
C GLN A 163 29.06 29.38 18.48
N PHE A 164 29.70 28.20 18.55
CA PHE A 164 29.11 26.98 19.10
C PHE A 164 29.68 26.58 20.47
N TYR A 165 30.45 27.46 21.11
CA TYR A 165 31.03 27.25 22.44
C TYR A 165 31.86 25.95 22.57
N VAL A 166 32.68 25.65 21.55
CA VAL A 166 33.55 24.47 21.50
C VAL A 166 34.96 24.82 21.03
N SER A 167 35.93 23.94 21.25
CA SER A 167 37.29 24.19 20.75
C SER A 167 37.37 24.04 19.22
N PRO A 168 38.20 24.83 18.52
CA PRO A 168 38.44 24.70 17.08
C PRO A 168 38.91 23.29 16.68
N SER A 169 39.72 22.65 17.52
CA SER A 169 40.17 21.27 17.35
C SER A 169 39.01 20.27 17.42
N TYR A 170 38.02 20.51 18.29
CA TYR A 170 36.84 19.67 18.37
C TYR A 170 36.00 19.76 17.10
N VAL A 171 35.77 20.96 16.57
CA VAL A 171 35.09 21.15 15.26
C VAL A 171 35.84 20.40 14.16
N SER A 172 37.17 20.54 14.07
CA SER A 172 37.98 19.80 13.10
C SER A 172 37.80 18.27 13.19
N ASN A 173 37.74 17.74 14.41
CA ASN A 173 37.51 16.33 14.65
C ASN A 173 36.08 15.89 14.31
N LEU A 174 35.07 16.73 14.50
CA LEU A 174 33.69 16.42 14.09
C LEU A 174 33.60 16.18 12.59
N PHE A 175 34.19 17.05 11.76
CA PHE A 175 34.22 16.88 10.30
C PHE A 175 34.91 15.56 9.90
N LYS A 176 36.07 15.25 10.49
CA LYS A 176 36.77 13.98 10.21
C LYS A 176 35.95 12.76 10.64
N ARG A 177 35.29 12.82 11.79
CA ARG A 177 34.57 11.69 12.37
C ARG A 177 33.25 11.43 11.67
N HIS A 178 32.48 12.48 11.37
CA HIS A 178 31.12 12.34 10.85
C HIS A 178 31.06 12.41 9.31
N LEU A 179 31.95 13.17 8.67
CA LEU A 179 31.93 13.39 7.22
C LEU A 179 33.12 12.73 6.49
N ALA A 180 34.08 12.16 7.22
CA ALA A 180 35.30 11.56 6.68
C ALA A 180 36.12 12.52 5.77
N ILE A 181 35.98 13.83 5.96
CA ILE A 181 36.67 14.89 5.20
C ILE A 181 37.13 16.00 6.16
N LYS A 182 38.18 16.75 5.80
CA LYS A 182 38.62 17.89 6.63
C LYS A 182 37.68 19.09 6.46
N PHE A 183 37.54 19.91 7.50
CA PHE A 183 36.74 21.15 7.46
C PHE A 183 37.01 22.04 6.24
N ASN A 184 38.28 22.39 5.99
CA ASN A 184 38.64 23.26 4.85
C ASN A 184 38.29 22.63 3.49
N GLU A 185 38.41 21.31 3.37
CA GLU A 185 38.04 20.55 2.17
C GLU A 185 36.51 20.55 2.01
N TYR A 186 35.74 20.37 3.09
CA TYR A 186 34.28 20.46 3.06
C TYR A 186 33.80 21.84 2.59
N VAL A 187 34.28 22.93 3.23
CA VAL A 187 33.86 24.29 2.90
C VAL A 187 34.23 24.65 1.46
N SER A 188 35.47 24.36 1.04
CA SER A 188 35.91 24.70 -0.31
C SER A 188 35.23 23.86 -1.39
N SER A 189 34.98 22.56 -1.15
CA SER A 189 34.25 21.70 -2.08
C SER A 189 32.79 22.13 -2.24
N LEU A 190 32.10 22.45 -1.14
CA LEU A 190 30.72 22.90 -1.15
C LEU A 190 30.57 24.28 -1.81
N ARG A 191 31.50 25.19 -1.50
CA ARG A 191 31.53 26.51 -2.13
C ARG A 191 31.75 26.42 -3.64
N VAL A 192 32.59 25.50 -4.12
CA VAL A 192 32.73 25.26 -5.56
C VAL A 192 31.45 24.72 -6.17
N ALA A 193 30.73 23.80 -5.51
CA ALA A 193 29.45 23.29 -6.01
C ALA A 193 28.46 24.43 -6.27
N LYS A 194 28.27 25.29 -5.26
CA LYS A 194 27.36 26.45 -5.36
C LYS A 194 27.77 27.50 -6.41
N THR A 195 29.05 27.58 -6.77
CA THR A 195 29.49 28.50 -7.84
C THR A 195 29.13 28.04 -9.25
N ILE A 196 28.68 26.79 -9.43
CA ILE A 196 28.38 26.23 -10.76
C ILE A 196 27.14 26.90 -11.36
N GLU A 197 26.11 27.16 -10.56
CA GLU A 197 24.91 27.89 -11.01
C GLU A 197 25.27 29.28 -11.53
N ASP A 198 26.02 30.04 -10.74
CA ASP A 198 26.52 31.37 -11.12
C ASP A 198 27.35 31.34 -12.42
N LEU A 199 28.05 30.23 -12.68
CA LEU A 199 28.92 30.08 -13.84
C LEU A 199 28.16 29.67 -15.10
N VAL A 200 27.20 28.75 -14.98
CA VAL A 200 26.54 28.08 -16.12
C VAL A 200 25.17 28.66 -16.43
N VAL A 201 24.45 29.15 -15.42
CA VAL A 201 23.11 29.73 -15.56
C VAL A 201 23.19 31.26 -15.63
N GLU A 202 23.84 31.88 -14.66
CA GLU A 202 23.92 33.36 -14.56
C GLU A 202 25.04 33.97 -15.42
N HIS A 203 25.97 33.14 -15.90
CA HIS A 203 27.11 33.54 -16.73
C HIS A 203 28.01 34.63 -16.11
N TYR A 204 28.16 34.64 -14.78
CA TYR A 204 29.05 35.59 -14.12
C TYR A 204 30.52 35.35 -14.46
N SER A 205 31.30 36.43 -14.46
CA SER A 205 32.74 36.36 -14.64
C SER A 205 33.41 35.70 -13.43
N VAL A 206 34.58 35.11 -13.66
CA VAL A 206 35.40 34.48 -12.59
C VAL A 206 35.70 35.47 -11.46
N GLU A 207 35.85 36.76 -11.75
CA GLU A 207 36.06 37.82 -10.75
C GLU A 207 34.79 38.08 -9.93
N GLN A 208 33.63 38.15 -10.58
CA GLN A 208 32.33 38.33 -9.92
C GLN A 208 32.03 37.15 -8.99
N ILE A 209 32.22 35.93 -9.46
CA ILE A 209 32.02 34.70 -8.67
C ILE A 209 32.98 34.68 -7.47
N ALA A 210 34.26 35.01 -7.67
CA ALA A 210 35.22 35.05 -6.57
C ALA A 210 34.79 36.03 -5.48
N ASN A 211 34.33 37.22 -5.86
CA ASN A 211 33.85 38.24 -4.92
C ASN A 211 32.57 37.80 -4.20
N ARG A 212 31.59 37.24 -4.93
CA ARG A 212 30.29 36.81 -4.38
C ARG A 212 30.40 35.66 -3.39
N TRP A 213 31.36 34.74 -3.59
CA TRP A 213 31.54 33.57 -2.74
C TRP A 213 32.71 33.70 -1.73
N GLY A 214 33.13 34.94 -1.45
CA GLY A 214 34.11 35.22 -0.39
C GLY A 214 35.50 34.61 -0.64
N TYR A 215 35.91 34.50 -1.90
CA TYR A 215 37.29 34.15 -2.26
C TYR A 215 38.18 35.40 -2.19
N SER A 216 39.41 35.24 -1.72
CA SER A 216 40.37 36.36 -1.61
C SER A 216 40.89 36.86 -2.97
N SER A 217 40.75 36.05 -4.03
CA SER A 217 41.12 36.40 -5.39
C SER A 217 40.50 35.43 -6.40
N ALA A 218 40.34 35.88 -7.65
CA ALA A 218 39.94 35.03 -8.77
C ALA A 218 40.89 33.84 -8.97
N THR A 219 42.20 34.02 -8.76
CA THR A 219 43.19 32.95 -8.84
C THR A 219 42.90 31.83 -7.84
N LYS A 220 42.52 32.17 -6.60
CA LYS A 220 42.19 31.18 -5.57
C LYS A 220 40.95 30.38 -5.94
N TYR A 221 39.92 31.05 -6.47
CA TYR A 221 38.73 30.38 -6.98
C TYR A 221 39.08 29.42 -8.14
N ILE A 222 39.83 29.88 -9.14
CA ILE A 222 40.27 29.03 -10.27
C ILE A 222 41.02 27.79 -9.77
N THR A 223 41.92 27.93 -8.79
CA THR A 223 42.67 26.81 -8.23
C THR A 223 41.75 25.81 -7.53
N HIS A 224 40.82 26.26 -6.69
CA HIS A 224 39.86 25.37 -6.03
C HIS A 224 38.93 24.70 -7.04
N PHE A 225 38.38 25.46 -7.99
CA PHE A 225 37.52 24.92 -9.05
C PHE A 225 38.26 23.85 -9.86
N LYS A 226 39.52 24.12 -10.28
CA LYS A 226 40.34 23.14 -11.00
C LYS A 226 40.66 21.90 -10.18
N THR A 227 40.78 22.03 -8.86
CA THR A 227 41.05 20.92 -7.95
C THR A 227 39.85 19.95 -7.91
N TYR A 228 38.63 20.48 -7.74
CA TYR A 228 37.42 19.66 -7.58
C TYR A 228 36.76 19.27 -8.91
N MET A 229 36.73 20.17 -9.89
CA MET A 229 36.10 19.94 -11.20
C MET A 229 37.08 19.39 -12.26
N HIS A 230 38.36 19.25 -11.91
CA HIS A 230 39.44 18.78 -12.80
C HIS A 230 39.61 19.57 -14.11
N THR A 231 39.04 20.78 -14.20
CA THR A 231 39.15 21.70 -15.33
C THR A 231 39.03 23.14 -14.83
N THR A 232 39.50 24.12 -15.61
CA THR A 232 39.37 25.54 -15.24
C THR A 232 37.96 26.06 -15.54
N PRO A 233 37.44 27.06 -14.80
CA PRO A 233 36.11 27.64 -15.05
C PRO A 233 35.88 28.05 -16.51
N LYS A 234 36.87 28.71 -17.14
CA LYS A 234 36.79 29.11 -18.55
C LYS A 234 36.64 27.93 -19.51
N LYS A 235 37.35 26.82 -19.26
CA LYS A 235 37.23 25.61 -20.08
C LYS A 235 35.93 24.85 -19.80
N TYR A 236 35.38 25.02 -18.59
CA TYR A 236 34.09 24.46 -18.21
C TYR A 236 32.97 25.07 -19.06
N THR A 237 32.86 26.39 -19.05
CA THR A 237 31.82 27.12 -19.82
C THR A 237 31.95 26.99 -21.33
N MET A 238 33.14 26.68 -21.85
CA MET A 238 33.37 26.47 -23.28
C MET A 238 32.97 25.06 -23.77
N LYS A 239 32.75 24.09 -22.88
CA LYS A 239 32.27 22.76 -23.28
C LYS A 239 30.76 22.83 -23.55
N GLU A 240 30.29 22.07 -24.53
CA GLU A 240 28.85 21.80 -24.66
C GLU A 240 28.33 21.19 -23.35
N SER A 241 27.17 21.64 -22.88
CA SER A 241 26.58 21.20 -21.61
C SER A 241 26.44 19.68 -21.50
N THR A 242 26.21 19.00 -22.63
CA THR A 242 26.12 17.55 -22.81
C THR A 242 27.44 16.77 -22.70
N ALA A 243 28.59 17.47 -22.68
CA ALA A 243 29.94 16.90 -22.57
C ALA A 243 30.52 16.95 -21.16
N HIS A 244 29.75 17.43 -20.18
CA HIS A 244 30.13 17.44 -18.76
C HIS A 244 29.94 16.04 -18.17
N GLN A 245 31.05 15.33 -18.01
CA GLN A 245 31.09 14.04 -17.32
C GLN A 245 31.51 14.23 -15.86
N PHE A 246 30.77 13.62 -14.95
CA PHE A 246 31.16 13.55 -13.55
C PHE A 246 32.15 12.40 -13.33
N LYS A 247 33.33 12.69 -12.79
CA LYS A 247 34.35 11.65 -12.58
C LYS A 247 34.20 11.04 -11.20
N ILE A 248 33.73 9.79 -11.17
CA ILE A 248 33.75 8.96 -9.95
C ILE A 248 35.02 8.10 -9.96
N PRO A 249 35.94 8.27 -8.98
CA PRO A 249 37.13 7.44 -8.90
C PRO A 249 36.78 5.94 -8.91
N HIS A 250 37.51 5.16 -9.72
CA HIS A 250 37.34 3.71 -9.88
C HIS A 250 35.99 3.23 -10.45
N ALA A 251 35.10 4.15 -10.84
CA ALA A 251 33.88 3.75 -11.55
C ALA A 251 34.16 3.49 -13.04
N ILE A 252 33.45 2.52 -13.60
CA ILE A 252 33.53 2.08 -14.98
C ILE A 252 32.38 2.73 -15.76
N GLU A 253 32.69 3.53 -16.78
CA GLU A 253 31.69 4.15 -17.68
C GLU A 253 31.52 3.38 -19.01
N ASP A 254 32.16 2.20 -19.15
CA ASP A 254 32.06 1.39 -20.38
C ASP A 254 30.85 0.44 -20.34
N LEU A 255 29.76 0.84 -21.01
CA LEU A 255 28.52 0.07 -21.15
C LEU A 255 28.73 -1.38 -21.65
N ARG A 256 29.83 -1.68 -22.36
CA ARG A 256 30.15 -3.04 -22.83
C ARG A 256 30.59 -3.97 -21.70
N ILE A 257 31.19 -3.43 -20.64
CA ILE A 257 31.57 -4.17 -19.42
C ILE A 257 30.32 -4.41 -18.55
N ILE A 258 29.35 -3.47 -18.58
CA ILE A 258 28.10 -3.54 -17.82
C ILE A 258 27.06 -4.46 -18.50
N ASN A 259 27.35 -4.95 -19.71
CA ASN A 259 26.46 -5.72 -20.60
C ASN A 259 25.91 -7.04 -20.00
N ASN A 260 26.59 -7.61 -19.00
CA ASN A 260 26.18 -8.86 -18.34
C ASN A 260 25.40 -8.66 -17.02
N LEU A 261 25.16 -7.41 -16.61
CA LEU A 261 24.56 -7.10 -15.32
C LEU A 261 23.04 -6.98 -15.47
N LYS A 262 22.29 -7.95 -14.92
CA LYS A 262 20.84 -7.85 -14.76
C LYS A 262 20.55 -7.13 -13.45
N PHE A 263 20.05 -5.91 -13.56
CA PHE A 263 19.62 -5.13 -12.41
C PHE A 263 18.39 -5.78 -11.75
N ARG A 264 18.57 -6.30 -10.55
CA ARG A 264 17.49 -6.84 -9.71
C ARG A 264 17.75 -6.38 -8.28
N ARG A 265 16.88 -5.51 -7.76
CA ARG A 265 16.82 -5.16 -6.33
C ARG A 265 16.95 -6.44 -5.49
N ALA A 266 17.82 -6.48 -4.47
CA ALA A 266 17.67 -7.57 -3.49
C ALA A 266 16.37 -7.36 -2.74
N LYS A 267 15.57 -8.42 -2.76
CA LYS A 267 14.38 -8.49 -1.95
C LYS A 267 14.81 -8.44 -0.49
N GLN A 268 14.32 -7.45 0.24
CA GLN A 268 14.43 -7.46 1.69
C GLN A 268 13.50 -8.55 2.23
N THR A 269 14.07 -9.58 2.84
CA THR A 269 13.31 -10.70 3.40
C THR A 269 13.25 -10.56 4.91
N HIS A 270 12.06 -10.47 5.48
CA HIS A 270 11.86 -10.69 6.91
C HIS A 270 11.70 -12.18 7.18
N GLN A 271 12.18 -12.67 8.32
CA GLN A 271 11.86 -14.02 8.77
C GLN A 271 11.06 -13.93 10.07
N GLN A 272 9.89 -14.56 10.08
CA GLN A 272 9.01 -14.65 11.24
C GLN A 272 8.81 -16.11 11.60
N SER A 273 8.95 -16.45 12.88
CA SER A 273 8.70 -17.81 13.38
C SER A 273 7.32 -17.86 14.01
N ILE A 274 6.54 -18.89 13.66
CA ILE A 274 5.19 -19.13 14.19
C ILE A 274 5.18 -20.51 14.83
N VAL A 275 4.75 -20.58 16.09
CA VAL A 275 4.53 -21.85 16.78
C VAL A 275 3.05 -22.19 16.69
N ILE A 276 2.75 -23.38 16.18
CA ILE A 276 1.42 -23.96 16.08
C ILE A 276 1.20 -24.79 17.31
N ASP A 277 0.27 -24.34 18.15
CA ASP A 277 -0.04 -24.93 19.44
C ASP A 277 -1.55 -24.88 19.68
N ASP A 278 -2.12 -25.92 20.27
CA ASP A 278 -3.54 -25.95 20.62
C ASP A 278 -3.85 -24.96 21.75
N ASP A 279 -2.91 -24.83 22.69
CA ASP A 279 -3.10 -24.06 23.92
C ASP A 279 -3.21 -22.54 23.66
N CYS A 280 -2.75 -22.06 22.50
CA CYS A 280 -2.87 -20.64 22.14
C CYS A 280 -4.19 -20.31 21.42
N ILE A 281 -5.00 -21.29 21.05
CA ILE A 281 -6.24 -21.08 20.28
C ILE A 281 -7.41 -20.87 21.25
N ASP A 282 -7.47 -19.68 21.86
CA ASP A 282 -8.44 -19.33 22.91
C ASP A 282 -9.34 -18.13 22.55
N ASP A 283 -8.96 -17.36 21.54
CA ASP A 283 -9.62 -16.12 21.16
C ASP A 283 -10.89 -16.40 20.30
N ASP A 284 -11.81 -15.43 20.32
CA ASP A 284 -13.07 -15.50 19.60
C ASP A 284 -12.87 -15.67 18.08
N HIS A 285 -13.68 -16.52 17.45
CA HIS A 285 -13.55 -16.86 16.03
C HIS A 285 -13.76 -15.65 15.09
N LEU A 286 -13.01 -15.60 13.98
CA LEU A 286 -13.15 -14.53 12.97
C LEU A 286 -14.32 -14.87 12.04
N SER A 287 -15.51 -14.39 12.39
CA SER A 287 -16.69 -14.51 11.52
C SER A 287 -17.39 -13.18 11.36
N TYR A 288 -17.63 -12.83 10.10
CA TYR A 288 -18.51 -11.77 9.69
C TYR A 288 -19.31 -12.24 8.46
N PHE A 289 -20.48 -11.62 8.24
CA PHE A 289 -21.29 -11.85 7.06
C PHE A 289 -21.09 -10.76 6.00
N ASN A 290 -21.33 -11.12 4.74
CA ASN A 290 -21.18 -10.19 3.61
C ASN A 290 -22.54 -9.58 3.24
N LEU A 291 -22.62 -8.26 3.07
CA LEU A 291 -23.72 -7.59 2.39
C LEU A 291 -23.31 -7.42 0.93
N ILE A 292 -23.79 -8.32 0.07
CA ILE A 292 -23.49 -8.27 -1.36
C ILE A 292 -24.34 -7.16 -1.97
N ASN A 293 -23.74 -5.97 -2.12
CA ASN A 293 -24.40 -4.79 -2.63
C ASN A 293 -24.65 -4.96 -4.14
N ILE A 294 -25.93 -4.99 -4.51
CA ILE A 294 -26.35 -5.13 -5.91
C ILE A 294 -26.76 -3.80 -6.55
N GLY A 295 -26.80 -2.70 -5.79
CA GLY A 295 -27.38 -1.45 -6.26
C GLY A 295 -28.87 -1.38 -5.96
N GLY A 296 -29.68 -1.09 -6.99
CA GLY A 296 -31.11 -0.90 -6.87
C GLY A 296 -31.91 -2.17 -7.17
N PHE A 297 -33.23 -2.06 -7.07
CA PHE A 297 -34.12 -3.15 -7.43
C PHE A 297 -34.00 -3.54 -8.91
N ASP A 298 -33.68 -2.62 -9.82
CA ASP A 298 -33.59 -2.92 -11.25
C ASP A 298 -32.39 -3.82 -11.57
N ASP A 299 -31.32 -3.76 -10.77
CA ASP A 299 -30.15 -4.63 -10.88
C ASP A 299 -30.44 -6.07 -10.41
N LEU A 300 -31.48 -6.25 -9.57
CA LEU A 300 -31.87 -7.56 -9.04
C LEU A 300 -32.25 -8.54 -10.14
N ASP A 301 -32.94 -8.07 -11.17
CA ASP A 301 -33.42 -8.93 -12.25
C ASP A 301 -32.24 -9.44 -13.09
N GLY A 302 -31.31 -8.56 -13.44
CA GLY A 302 -30.08 -8.95 -14.14
C GLY A 302 -29.29 -10.00 -13.36
N ILE A 303 -29.18 -9.84 -12.04
CA ILE A 303 -28.42 -10.77 -11.19
C ILE A 303 -29.15 -12.10 -11.01
N LEU A 304 -30.45 -12.11 -10.70
CA LEU A 304 -31.19 -13.35 -10.45
C LEU A 304 -31.43 -14.14 -11.74
N ASP A 305 -31.59 -13.44 -12.88
CA ASP A 305 -31.85 -14.06 -14.18
C ASP A 305 -30.53 -14.43 -14.91
N GLU A 306 -29.35 -14.01 -14.40
CA GLU A 306 -28.04 -14.40 -14.91
C GLU A 306 -27.75 -15.90 -14.70
N GLN A 307 -27.28 -16.59 -15.76
CA GLN A 307 -26.82 -17.98 -15.64
C GLN A 307 -25.73 -18.16 -14.57
N ILE A 308 -24.97 -17.10 -14.30
CA ILE A 308 -23.93 -17.05 -13.26
C ILE A 308 -24.53 -17.23 -11.86
N TYR A 309 -25.70 -16.68 -11.57
CA TYR A 309 -26.35 -16.86 -10.29
C TYR A 309 -26.82 -18.31 -10.10
N THR A 310 -27.37 -18.90 -11.16
CA THR A 310 -27.88 -20.28 -11.16
C THR A 310 -26.76 -21.34 -11.12
N TYR A 311 -25.62 -21.11 -11.77
CA TYR A 311 -24.50 -22.08 -11.81
C TYR A 311 -23.37 -21.82 -10.81
N LYS A 312 -23.16 -20.57 -10.34
CA LYS A 312 -22.09 -20.25 -9.36
C LYS A 312 -22.54 -20.27 -7.91
N ASN A 313 -23.83 -20.56 -7.67
CA ASN A 313 -24.42 -21.05 -6.43
C ASN A 313 -23.67 -20.56 -5.18
N TYR A 314 -23.86 -19.28 -4.84
CA TYR A 314 -23.33 -18.68 -3.61
C TYR A 314 -23.77 -19.47 -2.36
N THR A 315 -24.96 -20.07 -2.42
CA THR A 315 -25.54 -20.95 -1.41
C THR A 315 -24.82 -22.30 -1.26
N ALA A 316 -24.21 -22.84 -2.33
CA ALA A 316 -23.38 -24.05 -2.22
C ALA A 316 -22.00 -23.76 -1.60
N HIS A 317 -21.55 -22.50 -1.62
CA HIS A 317 -20.20 -22.09 -1.23
C HIS A 317 -20.15 -21.38 0.12
N ARG A 318 -20.83 -21.88 1.17
CA ARG A 318 -20.58 -21.54 2.60
C ARG A 318 -20.36 -20.04 2.94
N LEU A 319 -20.78 -19.09 2.11
CA LEU A 319 -20.60 -17.66 2.34
C LEU A 319 -21.82 -17.17 3.10
N SER A 320 -21.65 -16.83 4.37
CA SER A 320 -22.68 -16.10 5.13
C SER A 320 -22.86 -14.74 4.47
N ALA A 321 -24.00 -14.53 3.80
CA ALA A 321 -24.23 -13.34 3.01
C ALA A 321 -25.72 -12.97 2.94
N PHE A 322 -25.98 -11.68 2.79
CA PHE A 322 -27.26 -11.09 2.40
C PHE A 322 -27.10 -10.45 1.02
N VAL A 323 -28.08 -10.63 0.12
CA VAL A 323 -28.22 -9.76 -1.05
C VAL A 323 -28.69 -8.40 -0.57
N TYR A 324 -27.85 -7.38 -0.71
CA TYR A 324 -28.12 -6.04 -0.20
C TYR A 324 -28.57 -5.11 -1.33
N ILE A 325 -29.81 -4.66 -1.24
CA ILE A 325 -30.37 -3.61 -2.10
C ILE A 325 -30.17 -2.28 -1.39
N SER A 326 -29.26 -1.47 -1.93
CA SER A 326 -28.78 -0.24 -1.29
C SER A 326 -29.54 1.01 -1.70
N GLN A 327 -30.36 0.93 -2.74
CA GLN A 327 -31.19 2.03 -3.23
C GLN A 327 -32.66 1.75 -2.95
N THR A 328 -33.41 2.81 -2.68
CA THR A 328 -34.87 2.73 -2.51
C THR A 328 -35.55 2.24 -3.79
N ALA A 329 -36.67 1.53 -3.61
CA ALA A 329 -37.46 1.11 -4.75
C ALA A 329 -38.09 2.35 -5.42
N PRO A 330 -38.18 2.39 -6.76
CA PRO A 330 -38.82 3.50 -7.46
C PRO A 330 -40.31 3.62 -7.13
N ASN A 331 -40.95 2.54 -6.68
CA ASN A 331 -42.31 2.51 -6.17
C ASN A 331 -42.57 1.22 -5.35
N ALA A 332 -43.68 1.21 -4.62
CA ALA A 332 -44.10 0.07 -3.79
C ALA A 332 -44.26 -1.23 -4.60
N GLN A 333 -44.82 -1.16 -5.82
CA GLN A 333 -45.01 -2.36 -6.66
C GLN A 333 -43.69 -3.04 -7.01
N ARG A 334 -42.65 -2.26 -7.35
CA ARG A 334 -41.31 -2.79 -7.64
C ARG A 334 -40.70 -3.44 -6.40
N MET A 335 -40.84 -2.82 -5.23
CA MET A 335 -40.40 -3.37 -3.94
C MET A 335 -41.05 -4.74 -3.68
N ILE A 336 -42.39 -4.80 -3.78
CA ILE A 336 -43.18 -6.03 -3.58
C ILE A 336 -42.69 -7.13 -4.53
N GLN A 337 -42.52 -6.83 -5.82
CA GLN A 337 -42.06 -7.80 -6.82
C GLN A 337 -40.66 -8.32 -6.52
N GLY A 338 -39.72 -7.44 -6.15
CA GLY A 338 -38.36 -7.82 -5.81
C GLY A 338 -38.28 -8.71 -4.56
N ILE A 339 -39.01 -8.34 -3.50
CA ILE A 339 -39.10 -9.14 -2.26
C ILE A 339 -39.69 -10.52 -2.56
N LYS A 340 -40.80 -10.60 -3.32
CA LYS A 340 -41.40 -11.88 -3.71
C LYS A 340 -40.43 -12.77 -4.48
N ARG A 341 -39.59 -12.19 -5.36
CA ARG A 341 -38.54 -12.94 -6.08
C ARG A 341 -37.49 -13.50 -5.11
N LEU A 342 -36.99 -12.70 -4.18
CA LEU A 342 -36.00 -13.11 -3.17
C LEU A 342 -36.55 -14.20 -2.23
N LEU A 343 -37.79 -14.05 -1.76
CA LEU A 343 -38.49 -15.04 -0.94
C LEU A 343 -38.66 -16.37 -1.68
N LYS A 344 -39.12 -16.33 -2.94
CA LYS A 344 -39.25 -17.52 -3.80
C LYS A 344 -37.91 -18.21 -4.02
N GLY A 345 -36.83 -17.45 -4.16
CA GLY A 345 -35.46 -17.94 -4.28
C GLY A 345 -34.82 -18.40 -2.96
N LYS A 346 -35.48 -18.17 -1.81
CA LYS A 346 -34.95 -18.44 -0.46
C LYS A 346 -33.61 -17.74 -0.20
N VAL A 347 -33.45 -16.54 -0.72
CA VAL A 347 -32.22 -15.77 -0.66
C VAL A 347 -32.27 -14.85 0.56
N PRO A 348 -31.37 -14.94 1.56
CA PRO A 348 -31.30 -13.94 2.61
C PRO A 348 -30.99 -12.58 2.00
N PHE A 349 -31.73 -11.53 2.40
CA PHE A 349 -31.61 -10.21 1.80
C PHE A 349 -31.63 -9.09 2.83
N ALA A 350 -31.02 -7.97 2.45
CA ALA A 350 -30.95 -6.76 3.24
C ALA A 350 -31.53 -5.59 2.45
N LEU A 351 -32.31 -4.73 3.13
CA LEU A 351 -32.97 -3.56 2.53
C LEU A 351 -32.61 -2.30 3.33
N HIS A 352 -32.35 -1.21 2.63
CA HIS A 352 -32.41 0.11 3.25
C HIS A 352 -33.87 0.53 3.42
N ILE A 353 -34.24 0.99 4.62
CA ILE A 353 -35.60 1.40 4.98
C ILE A 353 -35.55 2.85 5.47
N GLU A 354 -36.19 3.73 4.71
CA GLU A 354 -36.25 5.17 4.95
C GLU A 354 -37.55 5.63 5.61
N SER A 355 -38.53 4.72 5.75
CA SER A 355 -39.79 5.03 6.43
C SER A 355 -40.51 3.81 7.04
N VAL A 356 -41.41 4.06 8.00
CA VAL A 356 -42.28 3.03 8.58
C VAL A 356 -43.23 2.43 7.52
N GLU A 357 -43.60 3.20 6.51
CA GLU A 357 -44.46 2.73 5.42
C GLU A 357 -43.74 1.69 4.55
N GLU A 358 -42.45 1.89 4.27
CA GLU A 358 -41.65 0.88 3.58
C GLU A 358 -41.53 -0.42 4.38
N TYR A 359 -41.35 -0.33 5.70
CA TYR A 359 -41.37 -1.50 6.57
C TYR A 359 -42.72 -2.23 6.49
N ARG A 360 -43.85 -1.52 6.53
CA ARG A 360 -45.19 -2.13 6.40
C ARG A 360 -45.35 -2.87 5.08
N ILE A 361 -44.86 -2.29 3.98
CA ILE A 361 -44.87 -2.96 2.67
C ILE A 361 -44.05 -4.26 2.71
N VAL A 362 -42.86 -4.25 3.34
CA VAL A 362 -42.05 -5.45 3.52
C VAL A 362 -42.80 -6.51 4.33
N GLU A 363 -43.37 -6.12 5.47
CA GLU A 363 -44.12 -7.00 6.36
C GLU A 363 -45.33 -7.62 5.63
N GLU A 364 -46.19 -6.81 5.02
CA GLU A 364 -47.37 -7.27 4.28
C GLU A 364 -46.96 -8.20 3.14
N THR A 365 -45.90 -7.86 2.41
CA THR A 365 -45.39 -8.72 1.32
C THR A 365 -44.96 -10.10 1.82
N ILE A 366 -44.26 -10.16 2.96
CA ILE A 366 -43.82 -11.43 3.55
C ILE A 366 -45.04 -12.23 4.03
N ARG A 367 -46.01 -11.58 4.68
CA ARG A 367 -47.26 -12.21 5.15
C ARG A 367 -48.04 -12.80 3.99
N ASP A 368 -48.32 -12.01 2.96
CA ASP A 368 -49.04 -12.43 1.76
C ASP A 368 -48.36 -13.61 1.06
N PHE A 369 -47.04 -13.55 0.93
CA PHE A 369 -46.27 -14.62 0.32
C PHE A 369 -46.38 -15.93 1.11
N ARG A 370 -46.25 -15.87 2.45
CA ARG A 370 -46.31 -17.06 3.31
C ARG A 370 -47.70 -17.68 3.36
N ILE A 371 -48.75 -16.86 3.35
CA ILE A 371 -50.14 -17.36 3.27
C ILE A 371 -50.30 -18.21 2.00
N LEU A 372 -49.87 -17.70 0.84
CA LEU A 372 -49.95 -18.41 -0.44
C LEU A 372 -49.06 -19.67 -0.49
N GLU A 373 -47.88 -19.66 0.13
CA GLU A 373 -46.98 -20.82 0.17
C GLU A 373 -47.53 -21.94 1.06
N LEU A 374 -48.13 -21.60 2.21
CA LEU A 374 -48.75 -22.56 3.13
C LEU A 374 -49.98 -23.25 2.53
N GLU A 375 -50.69 -22.58 1.64
CA GLU A 375 -51.80 -23.19 0.88
C GLU A 375 -51.32 -24.19 -0.18
N THR A 376 -50.05 -24.11 -0.61
CA THR A 376 -49.54 -24.84 -1.78
C THR A 376 -48.42 -25.86 -1.48
N THR A 377 -47.78 -25.80 -0.31
CA THR A 377 -46.64 -26.66 0.08
C THR A 377 -46.60 -26.97 1.58
N SER A 378 -45.80 -27.95 2.03
CA SER A 378 -45.70 -28.42 3.43
C SER A 378 -45.02 -27.46 4.43
N GLY A 379 -44.93 -26.15 4.13
CA GLY A 379 -44.77 -25.08 5.13
C GLY A 379 -43.41 -24.87 5.82
N ASP A 380 -42.51 -25.86 5.86
CA ASP A 380 -41.25 -25.79 6.63
C ASP A 380 -40.06 -25.14 5.91
N SER A 381 -40.22 -24.80 4.62
CA SER A 381 -39.11 -24.54 3.71
C SER A 381 -38.39 -23.20 3.89
N LEU A 382 -38.98 -22.26 4.64
CA LEU A 382 -38.51 -20.88 4.85
C LEU A 382 -38.21 -20.52 6.32
N LYS A 383 -38.36 -21.46 7.28
CA LYS A 383 -38.21 -21.21 8.73
C LYS A 383 -36.80 -20.77 9.20
N SER A 384 -35.85 -20.61 8.27
CA SER A 384 -34.47 -20.21 8.53
C SER A 384 -34.00 -19.01 7.69
N LEU A 385 -34.90 -18.42 6.90
CA LEU A 385 -34.57 -17.26 6.08
C LEU A 385 -34.43 -16.01 6.96
N LYS A 386 -33.41 -15.19 6.68
CA LYS A 386 -33.13 -13.94 7.38
C LYS A 386 -33.34 -12.75 6.46
N VAL A 387 -34.04 -11.75 6.96
CA VAL A 387 -34.20 -10.43 6.33
C VAL A 387 -33.57 -9.40 7.23
N LEU A 388 -32.67 -8.57 6.71
CA LEU A 388 -31.98 -7.53 7.46
C LEU A 388 -32.45 -6.15 7.03
N LEU A 389 -32.96 -5.34 7.95
CA LEU A 389 -33.46 -4.00 7.70
C LEU A 389 -32.45 -2.97 8.18
N LEU A 390 -31.89 -2.18 7.28
CA LEU A 390 -30.96 -1.10 7.58
C LEU A 390 -31.75 0.20 7.72
N LEU A 391 -31.84 0.71 8.95
CA LEU A 391 -32.69 1.81 9.36
C LEU A 391 -31.88 3.10 9.52
N ASP A 392 -32.40 4.23 9.03
CA ASP A 392 -31.87 5.56 9.37
C ASP A 392 -32.27 5.92 10.82
N TRP A 393 -31.31 6.30 11.65
CA TRP A 393 -31.57 6.74 13.02
C TRP A 393 -32.44 8.01 13.09
N LYS A 394 -32.50 8.82 12.01
CA LYS A 394 -33.31 10.04 11.93
C LYS A 394 -34.79 9.78 11.69
N LEU A 395 -35.22 8.52 11.55
CA LEU A 395 -36.63 8.18 11.47
C LEU A 395 -37.37 8.82 12.65
N LYS A 396 -38.32 9.72 12.36
CA LYS A 396 -39.10 10.50 13.35
C LYS A 396 -39.80 9.66 14.43
N TYR A 397 -39.80 8.34 14.29
CA TYR A 397 -40.53 7.37 15.10
C TYR A 397 -39.61 6.21 15.52
N LEU A 398 -38.43 6.49 16.09
CA LEU A 398 -37.58 5.44 16.68
C LEU A 398 -38.36 4.54 17.67
N ASP A 399 -39.32 5.11 18.41
CA ASP A 399 -40.23 4.37 19.30
C ASP A 399 -41.13 3.35 18.56
N SER A 400 -41.34 3.52 17.24
CA SER A 400 -42.08 2.57 16.41
C SER A 400 -41.24 1.38 15.94
N ILE A 401 -39.90 1.42 16.09
CA ILE A 401 -39.03 0.28 15.78
C ILE A 401 -39.29 -0.88 16.75
N GLU A 402 -39.65 -0.59 18.02
CA GLU A 402 -40.05 -1.64 18.98
C GLU A 402 -41.28 -2.44 18.52
N GLN A 403 -42.05 -1.91 17.56
CA GLN A 403 -43.22 -2.58 17.00
C GLN A 403 -42.87 -3.51 15.83
N PHE A 404 -41.61 -3.53 15.38
CA PHE A 404 -41.19 -4.40 14.28
C PHE A 404 -41.19 -5.85 14.76
N ASN A 405 -41.81 -6.70 13.95
CA ASN A 405 -41.87 -8.12 14.27
C ASN A 405 -40.49 -8.73 14.07
N SER A 406 -39.88 -9.28 15.14
CA SER A 406 -38.60 -10.00 15.05
C SER A 406 -38.69 -11.30 14.24
N GLU A 407 -39.91 -11.79 14.02
CA GLU A 407 -40.20 -12.95 13.19
C GLU A 407 -41.54 -12.80 12.48
N ILE A 408 -41.60 -13.13 11.19
CA ILE A 408 -42.83 -13.18 10.40
C ILE A 408 -42.95 -14.57 9.78
N PHE A 409 -43.86 -15.41 10.30
CA PHE A 409 -44.15 -16.75 9.78
C PHE A 409 -42.90 -17.66 9.58
N GLY A 410 -41.96 -17.62 10.52
CA GLY A 410 -40.69 -18.37 10.47
C GLY A 410 -39.52 -17.63 9.81
N ILE A 411 -39.75 -16.47 9.20
CA ILE A 411 -38.69 -15.64 8.62
C ILE A 411 -38.19 -14.69 9.71
N GLN A 412 -36.89 -14.73 10.00
CA GLN A 412 -36.27 -13.85 11.00
C GLN A 412 -36.08 -12.45 10.42
N ILE A 413 -36.53 -11.45 11.15
CA ILE A 413 -36.34 -10.03 10.81
C ILE A 413 -35.29 -9.47 11.75
N LEU A 414 -34.17 -9.06 11.17
CA LEU A 414 -33.04 -8.47 11.84
C LEU A 414 -33.03 -6.97 11.53
N THR A 415 -32.52 -6.17 12.45
CA THR A 415 -32.44 -4.71 12.30
C THR A 415 -31.01 -4.23 12.46
N ALA A 416 -30.65 -3.18 11.72
CA ALA A 416 -29.40 -2.48 11.86
C ALA A 416 -29.62 -0.97 11.83
N ILE A 417 -29.15 -0.23 12.85
CA ILE A 417 -29.32 1.23 12.92
C ILE A 417 -28.06 1.95 12.43
N ASP A 418 -28.21 2.94 11.54
CA ASP A 418 -27.09 3.76 11.05
C ASP A 418 -26.56 4.73 12.12
N LEU A 419 -25.30 4.51 12.54
CA LEU A 419 -24.58 5.35 13.50
C LEU A 419 -23.71 6.43 12.87
N THR A 420 -23.70 6.54 11.54
CA THR A 420 -22.74 7.39 10.82
C THR A 420 -22.78 8.84 11.29
N ASP A 421 -23.96 9.44 11.44
CA ASP A 421 -24.05 10.83 11.92
C ASP A 421 -23.69 10.96 13.40
N VAL A 422 -24.04 9.98 14.23
CA VAL A 422 -23.70 9.98 15.66
C VAL A 422 -22.18 10.00 15.83
N TYR A 423 -21.47 9.21 15.04
CA TYR A 423 -20.00 9.22 14.97
C TYR A 423 -19.47 10.57 14.49
N LEU A 424 -20.04 11.12 13.41
CA LEU A 424 -19.57 12.37 12.78
C LEU A 424 -19.75 13.62 13.63
N PHE A 425 -20.80 13.66 14.47
CA PHE A 425 -21.21 14.88 15.17
C PHE A 425 -21.12 14.78 16.69
N GLY A 426 -20.63 13.65 17.23
CA GLY A 426 -20.28 13.53 18.65
C GLY A 426 -21.47 13.60 19.62
N HIS A 427 -22.64 13.11 19.20
CA HIS A 427 -23.86 13.22 19.98
C HIS A 427 -23.96 12.20 21.14
N GLN A 428 -23.15 12.38 22.18
CA GLN A 428 -23.09 11.45 23.33
C GLN A 428 -24.42 11.27 24.08
N GLN A 429 -25.30 12.27 24.11
CA GLN A 429 -26.64 12.13 24.72
C GLN A 429 -27.55 11.19 23.92
N GLN A 430 -27.35 11.08 22.61
CA GLN A 430 -28.16 10.23 21.71
C GLN A 430 -27.70 8.77 21.75
N LEU A 431 -26.43 8.50 22.08
CA LEU A 431 -25.92 7.14 22.29
C LEU A 431 -26.68 6.38 23.37
N LYS A 432 -27.08 7.06 24.46
CA LYS A 432 -27.89 6.44 25.52
C LYS A 432 -29.29 6.06 25.02
N GLN A 433 -29.90 6.87 24.16
CA GLN A 433 -31.21 6.55 23.57
C GLN A 433 -31.10 5.36 22.60
N LEU A 434 -30.02 5.30 21.82
CA LEU A 434 -29.74 4.20 20.90
C LEU A 434 -29.44 2.88 21.62
N SER A 435 -28.81 2.92 22.80
CA SER A 435 -28.60 1.73 23.63
C SER A 435 -29.90 1.14 24.21
N CYS A 436 -30.97 1.93 24.28
CA CYS A 436 -32.29 1.46 24.68
C CYS A 436 -33.03 0.72 23.55
N LEU A 437 -32.66 0.96 22.29
CA LEU A 437 -33.28 0.29 21.15
C LEU A 437 -32.72 -1.13 21.04
N LYS A 438 -33.60 -2.13 21.10
CA LYS A 438 -33.25 -3.54 20.87
C LYS A 438 -33.03 -3.77 19.38
N THR A 439 -31.84 -3.44 18.87
CA THR A 439 -31.43 -3.74 17.50
C THR A 439 -30.38 -4.84 17.47
N ASP A 440 -30.34 -5.62 16.38
CA ASP A 440 -29.39 -6.72 16.22
C ASP A 440 -27.99 -6.19 15.86
N TYR A 441 -27.94 -5.12 15.07
CA TYR A 441 -26.70 -4.55 14.55
C TYR A 441 -26.74 -3.02 14.46
N TYR A 442 -25.61 -2.45 14.11
CA TYR A 442 -25.43 -1.05 13.75
C TYR A 442 -24.68 -0.96 12.44
N THR A 443 -24.90 0.10 11.66
CA THR A 443 -24.15 0.35 10.43
C THR A 443 -23.27 1.59 10.55
N LEU A 444 -22.15 1.58 9.83
CA LEU A 444 -21.30 2.75 9.61
C LEU A 444 -20.98 2.87 8.13
N ASP A 445 -21.40 3.97 7.50
CA ASP A 445 -21.11 4.29 6.11
C ASP A 445 -19.79 5.04 5.99
N LEU A 446 -18.76 4.29 5.60
CA LEU A 446 -17.40 4.78 5.50
C LEU A 446 -17.22 5.79 4.35
N LYS A 447 -18.06 5.75 3.32
CA LYS A 447 -18.04 6.72 2.21
C LYS A 447 -18.49 8.09 2.68
N ARG A 448 -19.47 8.15 3.60
CA ARG A 448 -19.89 9.39 4.26
C ARG A 448 -18.83 9.94 5.22
N LEU A 449 -18.08 9.07 5.90
CA LEU A 449 -16.97 9.48 6.77
C LEU A 449 -15.83 10.12 5.97
N ASN A 450 -15.43 9.50 4.86
CA ASN A 450 -14.33 9.98 4.02
C ASN A 450 -14.63 11.38 3.40
N LYS A 451 -15.86 11.61 2.92
CA LYS A 451 -16.28 12.91 2.36
C LYS A 451 -16.07 14.12 3.29
N LYS A 452 -16.01 13.91 4.60
CA LYS A 452 -15.75 14.96 5.59
C LYS A 452 -14.28 15.14 5.95
N GLN A 453 -13.35 14.50 5.22
CA GLN A 453 -11.90 14.56 5.45
C GLN A 453 -11.46 14.07 6.84
N ILE A 454 -12.28 13.25 7.52
CA ILE A 454 -11.92 12.64 8.82
C ILE A 454 -10.86 11.54 8.62
N ILE A 455 -10.77 11.00 7.41
CA ILE A 455 -9.80 9.99 7.01
C ILE A 455 -8.78 10.70 6.10
N THR A 456 -7.65 11.15 6.64
CA THR A 456 -6.53 11.70 5.86
C THR A 456 -5.48 10.62 5.56
N GLU A 457 -4.68 10.82 4.50
CA GLU A 457 -3.65 9.87 4.03
C GLU A 457 -2.58 9.53 5.09
N THR A 458 -2.28 10.48 5.98
CA THR A 458 -1.26 10.39 7.03
C THR A 458 -1.70 9.67 8.30
N GLU A 459 -2.99 9.36 8.49
CA GLU A 459 -3.52 8.98 9.80
C GLU A 459 -4.50 7.77 9.80
N SER A 460 -4.29 6.79 8.91
CA SER A 460 -5.12 5.56 8.88
C SER A 460 -5.17 4.82 10.24
N LEU A 461 -4.08 4.84 11.00
CA LEU A 461 -4.01 4.27 12.35
C LEU A 461 -4.78 5.12 13.37
N ALA A 462 -4.72 6.45 13.28
CA ALA A 462 -5.45 7.35 14.18
C ALA A 462 -6.96 7.23 13.96
N PHE A 463 -7.40 7.12 12.70
CA PHE A 463 -8.80 6.82 12.37
C PHE A 463 -9.25 5.49 12.97
N LEU A 464 -8.48 4.41 12.78
CA LEU A 464 -8.81 3.11 13.36
C LEU A 464 -8.84 3.14 14.89
N ASN A 465 -7.93 3.89 15.52
CA ASN A 465 -7.89 4.05 16.98
C ASN A 465 -9.09 4.87 17.50
N HIS A 466 -9.43 5.99 16.84
CA HIS A 466 -10.60 6.79 17.17
C HIS A 466 -11.90 6.00 16.99
N LEU A 467 -12.01 5.25 15.89
CA LEU A 467 -13.12 4.35 15.65
C LEU A 467 -13.20 3.31 16.77
N LYS A 468 -12.11 2.60 17.11
CA LYS A 468 -12.09 1.63 18.23
C LYS A 468 -12.54 2.25 19.55
N GLN A 469 -12.08 3.47 19.86
CA GLN A 469 -12.50 4.20 21.07
C GLN A 469 -14.00 4.50 21.06
N PHE A 470 -14.53 4.99 19.94
CA PHE A 470 -15.96 5.22 19.78
C PHE A 470 -16.75 3.91 19.92
N LEU A 471 -16.33 2.82 19.27
CA LEU A 471 -17.00 1.53 19.33
C LEU A 471 -16.99 0.93 20.73
N SER A 472 -15.88 1.10 21.46
CA SER A 472 -15.76 0.67 22.87
C SER A 472 -16.69 1.47 23.78
N SER A 473 -16.95 2.75 23.48
CA SER A 473 -17.85 3.60 24.28
C SER A 473 -19.33 3.22 24.19
N ILE A 474 -19.70 2.38 23.22
CA ILE A 474 -21.08 2.00 22.95
C ILE A 474 -21.45 0.69 23.69
N GLU A 475 -20.49 0.00 24.33
CA GLU A 475 -20.67 -1.26 25.09
C GLU A 475 -21.39 -2.38 24.31
N LEU A 476 -21.30 -2.39 22.97
CA LEU A 476 -22.00 -3.36 22.11
C LEU A 476 -21.00 -4.24 21.33
N PRO A 477 -20.60 -5.42 21.87
CA PRO A 477 -19.70 -6.34 21.17
C PRO A 477 -20.35 -6.96 19.92
N LYS A 478 -19.57 -7.15 18.85
CA LYS A 478 -19.95 -7.81 17.58
C LYS A 478 -21.26 -7.31 16.93
N SER A 479 -21.48 -6.01 16.91
CA SER A 479 -22.73 -5.43 16.42
C SER A 479 -22.60 -4.67 15.09
N ILE A 480 -21.39 -4.49 14.52
CA ILE A 480 -21.21 -3.44 13.51
C ILE A 480 -21.01 -3.96 12.09
N ILE A 481 -21.82 -3.41 11.20
CA ILE A 481 -21.78 -3.63 9.77
C ILE A 481 -21.12 -2.41 9.12
N PHE A 482 -19.96 -2.60 8.51
CA PHE A 482 -19.32 -1.53 7.75
C PHE A 482 -19.84 -1.50 6.31
N LEU A 483 -20.41 -0.37 5.93
CA LEU A 483 -20.84 -0.10 4.57
C LEU A 483 -19.76 0.67 3.81
N ASN A 484 -19.69 0.43 2.50
CA ASN A 484 -18.76 1.06 1.57
C ASN A 484 -17.30 0.97 2.04
N GLN A 485 -16.84 -0.24 2.40
CA GLN A 485 -15.49 -0.46 2.93
C GLN A 485 -14.36 -0.04 1.98
N GLU A 486 -14.64 -0.01 0.68
CA GLU A 486 -13.77 0.59 -0.33
C GLU A 486 -13.44 2.06 -0.04
N ALA A 487 -14.26 2.78 0.73
CA ALA A 487 -13.99 4.17 1.08
C ALA A 487 -12.83 4.35 2.07
N ILE A 488 -12.39 3.28 2.75
CA ILE A 488 -11.15 3.27 3.55
C ILE A 488 -9.92 3.01 2.63
N LYS A 489 -10.12 2.89 1.31
CA LYS A 489 -9.02 2.79 0.35
C LYS A 489 -8.46 4.18 0.03
N HIS A 490 -7.30 4.46 0.61
CA HIS A 490 -6.28 5.31 -0.04
C HIS A 490 -5.11 4.49 -0.60
N GLU A 491 -5.23 3.16 -0.60
CA GLU A 491 -4.28 2.26 -1.27
C GLU A 491 -5.00 1.58 -2.43
N LYS A 492 -4.28 1.42 -3.55
CA LYS A 492 -4.76 0.82 -4.81
C LYS A 492 -5.69 -0.37 -4.55
N VAL A 493 -6.60 -0.64 -5.49
CA VAL A 493 -7.56 -1.77 -5.59
C VAL A 493 -7.00 -3.17 -5.23
N ASN A 494 -5.69 -3.26 -5.04
CA ASN A 494 -4.80 -4.40 -5.08
C ASN A 494 -3.89 -4.40 -3.82
N ALA A 495 -4.48 -4.35 -2.62
CA ALA A 495 -3.77 -4.45 -1.34
C ALA A 495 -4.51 -5.40 -0.38
N ILE A 496 -4.68 -6.66 -0.79
CA ILE A 496 -5.55 -7.60 -0.07
C ILE A 496 -5.05 -7.96 1.33
N ALA A 497 -3.73 -8.03 1.53
CA ALA A 497 -3.15 -8.24 2.86
C ALA A 497 -3.43 -7.07 3.82
N ASN A 498 -3.34 -5.82 3.34
CA ASN A 498 -3.69 -4.62 4.11
C ASN A 498 -5.18 -4.62 4.47
N TYR A 499 -6.04 -5.11 3.59
CA TYR A 499 -7.47 -5.29 3.87
C TYR A 499 -7.70 -6.29 5.02
N ILE A 500 -7.05 -7.46 4.99
CA ILE A 500 -7.16 -8.47 6.06
C ILE A 500 -6.66 -7.89 7.39
N GLN A 501 -5.55 -7.15 7.38
CA GLN A 501 -5.02 -6.51 8.59
C GLN A 501 -6.06 -5.59 9.24
N LYS A 502 -6.79 -4.80 8.45
CA LYS A 502 -7.86 -3.92 8.94
C LYS A 502 -9.05 -4.72 9.50
N VAL A 503 -9.48 -5.78 8.80
CA VAL A 503 -10.55 -6.68 9.26
C VAL A 503 -10.20 -7.33 10.60
N VAL A 504 -8.99 -7.87 10.73
CA VAL A 504 -8.49 -8.48 11.98
C VAL A 504 -8.38 -7.45 13.11
N ALA A 505 -7.97 -6.22 12.80
CA ALA A 505 -7.87 -5.14 13.77
C ALA A 505 -9.23 -4.72 14.35
N LEU A 506 -10.34 -4.92 13.61
CA LEU A 506 -11.70 -4.54 14.01
C LEU A 506 -12.57 -5.74 14.44
N ARG A 507 -12.00 -6.94 14.50
CA ARG A 507 -12.73 -8.21 14.70
C ARG A 507 -13.67 -8.26 15.91
N GLN A 508 -13.36 -7.55 17.00
CA GLN A 508 -14.18 -7.55 18.23
C GLN A 508 -15.53 -6.83 18.06
N HIS A 509 -15.63 -5.90 17.10
CA HIS A 509 -16.85 -5.15 16.83
C HIS A 509 -17.50 -5.52 15.50
N LEU A 510 -16.75 -6.16 14.60
CA LEU A 510 -17.18 -6.47 13.24
C LEU A 510 -18.24 -7.59 13.20
N ALA A 511 -19.44 -7.25 12.75
CA ALA A 511 -20.52 -8.20 12.43
C ALA A 511 -20.60 -8.49 10.93
N GLY A 512 -20.44 -7.45 10.09
CA GLY A 512 -20.60 -7.58 8.65
C GLY A 512 -19.87 -6.53 7.83
N VAL A 513 -19.73 -6.80 6.54
CA VAL A 513 -19.08 -5.89 5.58
C VAL A 513 -19.86 -5.85 4.28
N SER A 514 -20.00 -4.67 3.68
CA SER A 514 -20.57 -4.58 2.32
C SER A 514 -19.50 -4.74 1.25
N VAL A 515 -19.80 -5.54 0.23
CA VAL A 515 -18.98 -5.74 -0.97
C VAL A 515 -19.90 -5.76 -2.17
N TYR A 516 -19.54 -5.14 -3.29
CA TYR A 516 -20.37 -5.15 -4.49
C TYR A 516 -20.43 -6.52 -5.16
N PHE A 517 -21.53 -6.79 -5.85
CA PHE A 517 -21.66 -7.97 -6.70
C PHE A 517 -20.65 -7.96 -7.86
N SER A 518 -20.61 -6.86 -8.60
CA SER A 518 -19.68 -6.57 -9.69
C SER A 518 -19.09 -5.16 -9.53
N TYR A 519 -18.01 -4.83 -10.24
CA TYR A 519 -17.53 -3.44 -10.25
C TYR A 519 -18.60 -2.52 -10.83
N ARG A 520 -18.71 -1.29 -10.30
CA ARG A 520 -19.57 -0.29 -10.89
C ARG A 520 -18.88 0.39 -12.06
N GLN A 521 -19.64 0.75 -13.08
CA GLN A 521 -19.14 1.43 -14.29
C GLN A 521 -18.36 2.72 -13.99
N GLU A 522 -18.67 3.39 -12.87
CA GLU A 522 -18.01 4.64 -12.47
C GLU A 522 -16.66 4.41 -11.77
N ASN A 523 -16.35 3.21 -11.26
CA ASN A 523 -15.14 3.00 -10.48
C ASN A 523 -14.68 1.53 -10.39
N GLN A 524 -13.60 1.19 -11.10
CA GLN A 524 -12.94 -0.13 -10.99
C GLN A 524 -12.23 -0.36 -9.65
N SER A 525 -12.22 0.63 -8.76
CA SER A 525 -11.61 0.53 -7.44
C SER A 525 -12.50 -0.04 -6.35
N ASP A 526 -13.76 -0.30 -6.65
CA ASP A 526 -14.73 -0.85 -5.71
C ASP A 526 -14.36 -2.28 -5.27
N LEU A 527 -14.68 -2.63 -4.03
CA LEU A 527 -14.58 -4.02 -3.55
C LEU A 527 -15.72 -4.81 -4.20
N ALA A 528 -15.41 -5.74 -5.11
CA ALA A 528 -16.42 -6.57 -5.76
C ALA A 528 -16.06 -8.06 -5.72
N ILE A 529 -17.06 -8.93 -5.67
CA ILE A 529 -16.88 -10.39 -5.72
C ILE A 529 -16.70 -10.91 -7.16
N PHE A 530 -17.27 -10.21 -8.15
CA PHE A 530 -16.98 -10.40 -9.57
C PHE A 530 -16.43 -9.13 -10.22
N ASN A 531 -15.68 -9.30 -11.30
CA ASN A 531 -15.26 -8.21 -12.17
C ASN A 531 -16.17 -8.04 -13.38
N ASP A 532 -15.88 -7.05 -14.23
CA ASP A 532 -16.60 -6.71 -15.46
C ASP A 532 -16.65 -7.85 -16.51
N TYR A 533 -15.78 -8.85 -16.36
CA TYR A 533 -15.76 -10.04 -17.19
C TYR A 533 -16.54 -11.21 -16.57
N GLU A 534 -17.29 -10.96 -15.49
CA GLU A 534 -18.05 -11.94 -14.72
C GLU A 534 -17.16 -13.07 -14.16
N THR A 535 -15.96 -12.72 -13.70
CA THR A 535 -15.03 -13.68 -13.08
C THR A 535 -14.75 -13.35 -11.63
N LYS A 536 -14.47 -14.38 -10.82
CA LYS A 536 -14.17 -14.25 -9.39
C LYS A 536 -12.97 -13.33 -9.18
N THR A 537 -13.08 -12.38 -8.25
CA THR A 537 -11.99 -11.50 -7.84
C THR A 537 -11.17 -12.12 -6.69
N VAL A 538 -10.05 -11.46 -6.34
CA VAL A 538 -9.26 -11.78 -5.15
C VAL A 538 -10.09 -11.78 -3.87
N TYR A 539 -11.10 -10.93 -3.75
CA TYR A 539 -12.01 -10.86 -2.60
C TYR A 539 -12.89 -12.09 -2.45
N THR A 540 -13.35 -12.67 -3.57
CA THR A 540 -14.08 -13.94 -3.54
C THR A 540 -13.21 -15.07 -3.00
N PHE A 541 -11.96 -15.16 -3.46
CA PHE A 541 -11.04 -16.20 -2.99
C PHE A 541 -10.65 -16.01 -1.52
N MET A 542 -10.37 -14.77 -1.10
CA MET A 542 -10.14 -14.45 0.30
C MET A 542 -11.33 -14.83 1.19
N SER A 543 -12.55 -14.58 0.73
CA SER A 543 -13.75 -14.96 1.48
C SER A 543 -13.88 -16.48 1.65
N TYR A 544 -13.39 -17.28 0.69
CA TYR A 544 -13.28 -18.73 0.84
C TYR A 544 -12.20 -19.11 1.85
N MET A 545 -11.04 -18.46 1.83
CA MET A 545 -9.97 -18.72 2.81
C MET A 545 -10.43 -18.42 4.24
N LEU A 546 -11.12 -17.30 4.44
CA LEU A 546 -11.64 -16.87 5.74
C LEU A 546 -12.76 -17.80 6.29
N ALA A 547 -13.43 -18.57 5.42
CA ALA A 547 -14.45 -19.52 5.87
C ALA A 547 -13.89 -20.64 6.79
N ASN A 548 -12.58 -20.88 6.75
CA ASN A 548 -11.90 -21.84 7.63
C ASN A 548 -11.83 -21.37 9.09
N PHE A 549 -12.01 -20.07 9.36
CA PHE A 549 -11.90 -19.44 10.68
C PHE A 549 -13.27 -19.16 11.34
N ARG A 550 -14.35 -19.65 10.73
CA ARG A 550 -15.71 -19.51 11.26
C ARG A 550 -16.03 -20.62 12.25
N GLU A 551 -16.79 -20.28 13.29
CA GLU A 551 -17.37 -21.23 14.27
C GLU A 551 -16.32 -21.95 15.13
N THR A 552 -15.03 -21.63 15.00
CA THR A 552 -13.93 -22.24 15.76
C THR A 552 -13.01 -21.18 16.34
N ALA A 553 -12.62 -21.34 17.61
CA ALA A 553 -11.66 -20.44 18.26
C ALA A 553 -10.41 -20.24 17.40
N SER A 554 -9.80 -19.06 17.49
CA SER A 554 -8.68 -18.66 16.65
C SER A 554 -7.64 -17.93 17.49
N TYR A 555 -6.38 -18.00 17.10
CA TYR A 555 -5.31 -17.16 17.60
C TYR A 555 -4.97 -16.08 16.56
N TYR A 556 -4.75 -14.85 17.01
CA TYR A 556 -4.41 -13.72 16.15
C TYR A 556 -3.01 -13.22 16.47
N GLY A 557 -2.04 -13.60 15.64
CA GLY A 557 -0.67 -13.13 15.75
C GLY A 557 -0.39 -11.90 14.90
N ASP A 558 0.86 -11.45 14.94
CA ASP A 558 1.31 -10.39 14.05
C ASP A 558 1.37 -10.93 12.61
N HIS A 559 0.51 -10.43 11.73
CA HIS A 559 0.43 -10.85 10.32
C HIS A 559 -0.02 -12.31 10.06
N TYR A 560 -0.64 -12.97 11.04
CA TYR A 560 -1.27 -14.28 10.82
C TYR A 560 -2.49 -14.55 11.72
N ILE A 561 -3.32 -15.49 11.28
CA ILE A 561 -4.42 -16.08 12.06
C ILE A 561 -4.24 -17.59 12.07
N LEU A 562 -4.41 -18.23 13.22
CA LEU A 562 -4.32 -19.67 13.40
C LEU A 562 -5.65 -20.21 13.96
N THR A 563 -6.15 -21.32 13.45
CA THR A 563 -7.30 -22.04 14.02
C THR A 563 -7.15 -23.54 13.78
N LYS A 564 -7.86 -24.35 14.56
CA LYS A 564 -7.98 -25.80 14.37
C LYS A 564 -9.42 -26.15 14.02
N LYS A 565 -9.62 -26.75 12.85
CA LYS A 565 -10.95 -27.10 12.34
C LYS A 565 -10.90 -28.41 11.57
N ASN A 566 -11.83 -29.32 11.86
CA ASN A 566 -12.00 -30.60 11.17
C ASN A 566 -10.69 -31.42 11.03
N TYR A 567 -9.94 -31.60 12.12
CA TYR A 567 -8.65 -32.33 12.13
C TYR A 567 -7.54 -31.69 11.27
N ALA A 568 -7.58 -30.37 11.08
CA ALA A 568 -6.51 -29.64 10.43
C ALA A 568 -6.22 -28.31 11.13
N TYR A 569 -4.94 -27.93 11.14
CA TYR A 569 -4.56 -26.55 11.45
C TYR A 569 -4.70 -25.70 10.19
N ASN A 570 -5.37 -24.57 10.31
CA ASN A 570 -5.52 -23.59 9.25
C ASN A 570 -4.81 -22.31 9.68
N ILE A 571 -3.83 -21.87 8.90
CA ILE A 571 -3.02 -20.69 9.17
C ILE A 571 -3.16 -19.72 8.00
N LEU A 572 -3.75 -18.54 8.24
CA LEU A 572 -3.85 -17.48 7.25
C LEU A 572 -2.72 -16.50 7.45
N LEU A 573 -1.73 -16.53 6.56
CA LEU A 573 -0.58 -15.63 6.53
C LEU A 573 -0.89 -14.46 5.61
N TYR A 574 -0.64 -13.22 6.02
CA TYR A 574 -0.84 -12.05 5.17
C TYR A 574 0.31 -11.06 5.33
N ASN A 575 0.92 -10.63 4.22
CA ASN A 575 2.08 -9.73 4.24
C ASN A 575 1.69 -8.33 3.73
N PRO A 576 1.20 -7.42 4.59
CA PRO A 576 0.77 -6.09 4.15
C PRO A 576 1.97 -5.25 3.66
N SER A 577 1.77 -4.47 2.61
CA SER A 577 2.77 -3.47 2.19
C SER A 577 2.76 -2.29 3.15
N PRO A 578 3.92 -1.64 3.40
CA PRO A 578 3.97 -0.45 4.24
C PRO A 578 3.09 0.68 3.67
N VAL A 579 2.25 1.24 4.54
CA VAL A 579 1.73 2.60 4.34
C VAL A 579 2.93 3.52 4.56
N SER A 580 3.26 4.34 3.56
CA SER A 580 4.35 5.33 3.55
C SER A 580 4.72 5.85 4.95
N THR A 581 5.91 5.51 5.49
CA THR A 581 6.78 6.34 6.39
C THR A 581 7.84 5.58 7.20
N SER A 582 7.86 4.25 7.33
CA SER A 582 8.90 3.56 8.12
C SER A 582 9.95 2.84 7.26
N ALA A 583 11.22 3.03 7.61
CA ALA A 583 12.41 2.50 6.92
C ALA A 583 12.60 0.96 7.02
N SER A 584 11.54 0.21 7.30
CA SER A 584 11.56 -1.23 7.55
C SER A 584 10.50 -1.96 6.71
N SER A 585 10.54 -1.80 5.39
CA SER A 585 9.59 -2.40 4.47
C SER A 585 10.16 -3.61 3.73
N TYR A 586 9.68 -4.80 4.10
CA TYR A 586 10.15 -6.05 3.53
C TYR A 586 9.38 -6.40 2.24
N ASP A 587 10.13 -6.74 1.18
CA ASP A 587 9.57 -7.17 -0.10
C ASP A 587 8.93 -8.57 0.00
N GLU A 588 9.43 -9.38 0.93
CA GLU A 588 8.99 -10.74 1.19
C GLU A 588 9.09 -11.06 2.69
N THR A 589 8.16 -11.86 3.19
CA THR A 589 8.23 -12.45 4.54
C THR A 589 8.33 -13.96 4.40
N LEU A 590 9.29 -14.53 5.10
CA LEU A 590 9.53 -15.96 5.20
C LEU A 590 9.01 -16.44 6.57
N TYR A 591 7.88 -17.13 6.55
CA TYR A 591 7.26 -17.68 7.74
C TYR A 591 7.83 -19.08 7.99
N ALA A 592 8.45 -19.27 9.14
CA ALA A 592 8.92 -20.56 9.64
C ALA A 592 7.87 -21.13 10.59
N LEU A 593 7.16 -22.18 10.16
CA LEU A 593 6.10 -22.80 10.95
C LEU A 593 6.66 -23.97 11.75
N HIS A 594 6.55 -23.88 13.07
CA HIS A 594 6.93 -24.92 14.03
C HIS A 594 5.68 -25.52 14.66
N MET A 595 5.67 -26.81 14.97
CA MET A 595 4.59 -27.48 15.70
C MET A 595 5.05 -27.77 17.13
N SER A 596 4.29 -27.34 18.15
CA SER A 596 4.65 -27.53 19.56
C SER A 596 4.68 -29.02 19.92
N ASP A 597 3.61 -29.73 19.59
CA ASP A 597 3.46 -31.18 19.70
C ASP A 597 3.49 -31.81 18.31
N ALA A 598 4.68 -31.95 17.72
CA ALA A 598 4.84 -32.85 16.57
C ALA A 598 4.47 -34.27 17.04
N ALA A 599 3.29 -34.75 16.65
CA ALA A 599 2.84 -36.09 16.99
C ALA A 599 3.87 -37.13 16.52
N GLN A 600 3.76 -38.38 17.00
CA GLN A 600 4.57 -39.52 16.52
C GLN A 600 4.35 -39.88 15.02
N GLN A 601 3.75 -38.99 14.22
CA GLN A 601 3.65 -39.11 12.77
C GLN A 601 4.98 -38.74 12.11
N GLN A 602 5.44 -39.59 11.17
CA GLN A 602 6.67 -39.35 10.42
C GLN A 602 6.54 -38.22 9.38
N SER A 603 5.33 -37.89 8.92
CA SER A 603 5.11 -36.79 7.98
C SER A 603 3.64 -36.35 7.93
N TYR A 604 3.44 -35.04 7.75
CA TYR A 604 2.16 -34.37 7.58
C TYR A 604 1.96 -33.96 6.12
N ILE A 605 0.71 -34.03 5.65
CA ILE A 605 0.34 -33.38 4.40
C ILE A 605 0.10 -31.90 4.69
N VAL A 606 0.70 -31.04 3.88
CA VAL A 606 0.53 -29.59 3.97
C VAL A 606 0.03 -29.08 2.62
N SER A 607 -1.08 -28.35 2.60
CA SER A 607 -1.51 -27.60 1.43
C SER A 607 -1.32 -26.11 1.65
N THR A 608 -0.93 -25.39 0.58
CA THR A 608 -0.87 -23.93 0.60
C THR A 608 -1.65 -23.35 -0.56
N GLU A 609 -2.53 -22.40 -0.27
CA GLU A 609 -3.30 -21.63 -1.24
C GLU A 609 -2.87 -20.16 -1.17
N THR A 610 -2.23 -19.66 -2.22
CA THR A 610 -1.76 -18.26 -2.28
C THR A 610 -2.54 -17.43 -3.29
N ILE A 611 -2.99 -16.26 -2.85
CA ILE A 611 -3.50 -15.18 -3.71
C ILE A 611 -2.57 -13.97 -3.63
N THR A 612 -2.42 -13.27 -4.77
CA THR A 612 -1.65 -12.04 -4.88
C THR A 612 -2.37 -11.09 -5.81
N ASP A 613 -2.16 -9.79 -5.62
CA ASP A 613 -2.89 -8.80 -6.40
C ASP A 613 -2.41 -8.66 -7.85
N VAL A 614 -1.29 -9.30 -8.21
CA VAL A 614 -0.66 -9.18 -9.55
C VAL A 614 -0.56 -10.51 -10.28
N GLU A 615 -0.45 -11.64 -9.59
CA GLU A 615 -0.09 -12.92 -10.25
C GLU A 615 -1.12 -14.04 -10.05
N LYS A 616 -1.85 -14.10 -8.93
CA LYS A 616 -2.66 -15.28 -8.55
C LYS A 616 -4.02 -14.90 -8.00
N GLY A 617 -5.09 -15.43 -8.60
CA GLY A 617 -6.46 -15.02 -8.29
C GLY A 617 -6.84 -13.64 -8.88
N CYS A 618 -5.98 -13.08 -9.73
CA CYS A 618 -6.16 -11.79 -10.39
C CYS A 618 -6.06 -11.94 -11.91
N LEU A 619 -7.05 -11.41 -12.64
CA LEU A 619 -7.11 -11.50 -14.10
C LEU A 619 -6.04 -10.65 -14.81
N ASN A 620 -5.42 -9.67 -14.15
CA ASN A 620 -4.36 -8.83 -14.76
C ASN A 620 -3.14 -9.67 -15.22
N SER A 621 -2.99 -10.89 -14.69
CA SER A 621 -1.97 -11.85 -15.13
C SER A 621 -2.38 -12.72 -16.32
N ILE A 622 -3.66 -12.68 -16.71
CA ILE A 622 -4.27 -13.56 -17.71
C ILE A 622 -4.76 -12.74 -18.92
N ILE A 623 -5.36 -11.56 -18.67
CA ILE A 623 -5.81 -10.60 -19.67
C ILE A 623 -4.75 -9.51 -19.77
N SER A 624 -4.32 -9.22 -20.99
CA SER A 624 -3.33 -8.17 -21.28
C SER A 624 -3.95 -6.78 -21.15
N ASP A 625 -3.16 -5.81 -20.69
CA ASP A 625 -3.57 -4.41 -20.44
C ASP A 625 -4.09 -3.68 -21.70
N ASN A 626 -3.85 -4.21 -22.89
CA ASN A 626 -4.35 -3.69 -24.16
C ASN A 626 -5.82 -4.08 -24.47
N ILE A 627 -6.44 -4.94 -23.64
CA ILE A 627 -7.87 -5.25 -23.73
C ILE A 627 -8.60 -4.32 -22.78
N SER A 628 -9.40 -3.42 -23.34
CA SER A 628 -10.16 -2.43 -22.56
C SER A 628 -11.09 -3.11 -21.56
N SER A 629 -11.12 -2.58 -20.35
CA SER A 629 -12.15 -2.92 -19.37
C SER A 629 -13.55 -2.63 -19.93
N GLY A 630 -14.48 -3.56 -19.75
CA GLY A 630 -15.84 -3.46 -20.29
C GLY A 630 -16.01 -3.98 -21.72
N GLN A 631 -14.96 -4.43 -22.40
CA GLN A 631 -15.11 -5.14 -23.67
C GLN A 631 -15.84 -6.47 -23.45
N GLN A 632 -16.95 -6.70 -24.16
CA GLN A 632 -17.67 -7.97 -24.08
C GLN A 632 -16.80 -9.14 -24.57
N LEU A 633 -16.45 -10.03 -23.65
CA LEU A 633 -15.76 -11.26 -23.97
C LEU A 633 -16.76 -12.36 -24.38
N PRO A 634 -16.42 -13.21 -25.37
CA PRO A 634 -17.25 -14.36 -25.72
C PRO A 634 -17.51 -15.29 -24.51
N THR A 635 -18.72 -15.85 -24.40
CA THR A 635 -19.14 -16.70 -23.27
C THR A 635 -18.18 -17.87 -23.00
N HIS A 636 -17.67 -18.53 -24.06
CA HIS A 636 -16.72 -19.62 -23.92
C HIS A 636 -15.37 -19.16 -23.30
N LEU A 637 -14.95 -17.93 -23.58
CA LEU A 637 -13.74 -17.34 -22.99
C LEU A 637 -14.00 -16.96 -21.52
N LYS A 638 -15.16 -16.38 -21.20
CA LYS A 638 -15.55 -16.12 -19.79
C LYS A 638 -15.54 -17.39 -18.94
N TYR A 639 -16.05 -18.50 -19.48
CA TYR A 639 -15.98 -19.81 -18.82
C TYR A 639 -14.54 -20.28 -18.61
N LYS A 640 -13.69 -20.14 -19.64
CA LYS A 640 -12.27 -20.47 -19.57
C LYS A 640 -11.57 -19.64 -18.47
N LEU A 641 -11.78 -18.32 -18.45
CA LEU A 641 -11.21 -17.43 -17.43
C LEU A 641 -11.65 -17.82 -16.02
N ASN A 642 -12.94 -18.11 -15.80
CA ASN A 642 -13.45 -18.59 -14.51
C ASN A 642 -12.86 -19.95 -14.08
N LYS A 643 -12.51 -20.81 -15.03
CA LYS A 643 -11.86 -22.09 -14.75
C LYS A 643 -10.41 -21.90 -14.30
N TYR A 644 -9.66 -21.04 -14.98
CA TYR A 644 -8.21 -20.88 -14.78
C TYR A 644 -7.83 -19.80 -13.76
N ASN A 645 -8.70 -18.82 -13.49
CA ASN A 645 -8.46 -17.85 -12.42
C ASN A 645 -8.73 -18.51 -11.06
N ARG A 646 -7.67 -18.90 -10.36
CA ARG A 646 -7.71 -19.56 -9.04
C ARG A 646 -6.50 -19.16 -8.20
N PRO A 647 -6.57 -19.29 -6.86
CA PRO A 647 -5.38 -19.28 -5.99
C PRO A 647 -4.36 -20.31 -6.46
N LYS A 648 -3.07 -20.05 -6.21
CA LYS A 648 -2.03 -21.05 -6.42
C LYS A 648 -2.12 -22.08 -5.30
N LEU A 649 -2.59 -23.29 -5.61
CA LEU A 649 -2.56 -24.42 -4.71
C LEU A 649 -1.25 -25.20 -4.88
N THR A 650 -0.58 -25.52 -3.79
CA THR A 650 0.50 -26.53 -3.74
C THR A 650 0.25 -27.50 -2.59
N VAL A 651 0.76 -28.71 -2.71
CA VAL A 651 0.60 -29.78 -1.72
C VAL A 651 1.95 -30.45 -1.54
N ASP A 652 2.42 -30.50 -0.28
CA ASP A 652 3.70 -31.04 0.12
C ASP A 652 3.52 -32.07 1.25
N SER A 653 4.55 -32.88 1.48
CA SER A 653 4.70 -33.73 2.66
C SER A 653 5.83 -33.13 3.51
N HIS A 654 5.60 -32.90 4.80
CA HIS A 654 6.58 -32.25 5.68
C HIS A 654 6.76 -33.03 6.98
N ASP A 655 7.97 -33.01 7.55
CA ASP A 655 8.26 -33.58 8.87
C ASP A 655 8.68 -32.46 9.83
N PHE A 656 7.79 -32.12 10.78
CA PHE A 656 8.01 -31.05 11.75
C PHE A 656 9.00 -31.40 12.87
N GLN A 657 9.48 -32.66 12.95
CA GLN A 657 10.45 -33.07 13.98
C GLN A 657 11.86 -32.53 13.72
N HIS A 658 12.22 -32.29 12.46
CA HIS A 658 13.58 -31.94 12.06
C HIS A 658 13.75 -30.45 11.73
N GLU A 659 12.77 -29.85 11.05
CA GLU A 659 12.84 -28.47 10.59
C GLU A 659 11.45 -27.82 10.45
N PRO A 660 11.35 -26.48 10.52
CA PRO A 660 10.09 -25.78 10.27
C PRO A 660 9.64 -25.89 8.82
N TYR A 661 8.32 -25.85 8.60
CA TYR A 661 7.77 -25.69 7.25
C TYR A 661 7.89 -24.23 6.82
N MET A 662 8.58 -23.99 5.70
CA MET A 662 8.92 -22.64 5.25
C MET A 662 7.92 -22.12 4.22
N VAL A 663 7.20 -21.05 4.56
CA VAL A 663 6.24 -20.40 3.66
C VAL A 663 6.73 -19.02 3.26
N LYS A 664 6.87 -18.80 1.95
CA LYS A 664 7.35 -17.54 1.39
C LYS A 664 6.18 -16.69 0.88
N ALA A 665 5.93 -15.55 1.53
CA ALA A 665 4.92 -14.58 1.12
C ALA A 665 5.55 -13.33 0.50
N LYS A 666 5.12 -12.97 -0.72
CA LYS A 666 5.46 -11.67 -1.34
C LYS A 666 4.69 -10.54 -0.65
N ALA A 667 5.12 -9.30 -0.83
CA ALA A 667 4.32 -8.13 -0.45
C ALA A 667 2.89 -8.22 -1.02
N ASN A 668 1.91 -7.82 -0.22
CA ASN A 668 0.47 -7.95 -0.44
C ASN A 668 -0.07 -9.38 -0.66
N ALA A 669 0.74 -10.43 -0.49
CA ALA A 669 0.26 -11.80 -0.63
C ALA A 669 -0.55 -12.24 0.61
N VAL A 670 -1.56 -13.07 0.35
CA VAL A 670 -2.30 -13.80 1.38
C VAL A 670 -2.18 -15.28 1.06
N THR A 671 -1.76 -16.07 2.06
CA THR A 671 -1.56 -17.52 1.93
C THR A 671 -2.29 -18.24 3.03
N LEU A 672 -3.20 -19.13 2.65
CA LEU A 672 -3.79 -20.11 3.57
C LEU A 672 -2.92 -21.36 3.57
N VAL A 673 -2.41 -21.76 4.72
CA VAL A 673 -1.70 -23.01 4.94
C VAL A 673 -2.64 -23.94 5.70
N THR A 674 -2.85 -25.15 5.19
CA THR A 674 -3.62 -26.19 5.87
C THR A 674 -2.72 -27.38 6.16
N ILE A 675 -2.59 -27.75 7.43
CA ILE A 675 -1.82 -28.92 7.87
C ILE A 675 -2.81 -29.97 8.33
N TYR A 676 -2.83 -31.12 7.65
CA TYR A 676 -3.77 -32.21 7.92
C TYR A 676 -3.18 -33.16 8.97
N LEU A 677 -3.93 -33.40 10.06
CA LEU A 677 -3.52 -34.23 11.21
C LEU A 677 -3.92 -35.70 11.05
#